data_AF-A0A7J0FLP2-F1
#
_entry.id   AF-A0A7J0FLP2-F1
#
_cell.length_a   1.000
_cell.length_b   1.000
_cell.length_c   1.000
_cell.angle_alpha   90.00
_cell.angle_beta   90.00
_cell.angle_gamma   90.00
#
_symmetry.space_group_name_H-M   'P 1'
#
loop_
_entity.id
_entity.type
_entity.pdbx_description
1 polymer ?
#
loop_
_entity_poly.entity_id
_entity_poly.type
_entity_poly.pdbx_seq_one_letter_code
_entity_poly.pdbx_strand_id
1 'polypeptide(L)'
;MGVHPIVAQSSGRCESGGNLEQGKGTWNSLRKVTLQVYLLNAYQSLKAESRGKEEHFVELPPEICQLKIIGFSKDIGSSLSLLPSIMHRLESLLVAIELKNRLSASFPEGAEVSADRVLEALTTEKCNEWFSLERLEVLGDAFLKFAVGRHLFLLHDTLDEGQLTRKRSNLVNNSNLLKLATMSKLQVYIRDNSFDPRQFFALGRPCSVICSEETETIVHSRESCPKNGSNIQVRCSKGHHWLHKKTIADVVEALVGAFIVESGFKAATAFLKWIGIQVNFEASQVSNICSASTIFRQLDAKVDITALEKLVGHSFVHKGLLVQAFLHPSYNHHLGGCYQRLEFLGDAVLDYLITSYLYSVYPKLTPGQLTDLRSFSVCNNSFAAIAAHRSFHEFLLYDSSTLCESMNKYVDFIRTTASEKRLVEGPSCPKVLGDLVEASVGAIFLDTGFDLNRVWKMVLSFMDPVISFSKLQLHPVRELQELCQFYNWKAEFPLSKKDGMFTVEAKVTGVNVCATACAANRNGKAAKRMAAQKIIGTLKAQDYKLKSESLEEVLKSTRKMKAKLIGYDEASIDVTAPVAIPKEKLKSQEPSRSTESNRLGGSSKKTARSRLYEVCAANSWKLPTFECCDETGPSHLRKFSFKVSIDIEEDSDVIVAFGEAHPRKKEAAEHAAEGAIWYLKSAGYLHELK
;
A
#
# COMPACT_ATOMS: atom_id res chain seq x y z
N MET A 1 -12.87 -24.11 -35.52
CA MET A 1 -11.76 -25.05 -35.35
C MET A 1 -10.58 -24.50 -36.13
N GLY A 2 -9.66 -23.81 -35.47
CA GLY A 2 -8.51 -23.17 -36.12
C GLY A 2 -7.44 -24.19 -36.44
N VAL A 3 -7.02 -24.25 -37.70
CA VAL A 3 -6.04 -25.20 -38.24
C VAL A 3 -4.67 -24.94 -37.59
N HIS A 4 -4.22 -25.89 -36.77
CA HIS A 4 -2.84 -25.95 -36.32
C HIS A 4 -1.91 -26.18 -37.54
N PRO A 5 -0.70 -25.63 -37.60
CA PRO A 5 0.32 -26.14 -38.51
C PRO A 5 0.69 -27.55 -38.06
N ILE A 6 0.05 -28.54 -38.64
CA ILE A 6 0.37 -29.95 -38.42
C ILE A 6 1.55 -30.28 -39.33
N VAL A 7 2.69 -30.64 -38.75
CA VAL A 7 3.82 -31.18 -39.51
C VAL A 7 3.44 -32.60 -39.92
N ALA A 8 3.00 -32.75 -41.17
CA ALA A 8 2.64 -34.04 -41.76
C ALA A 8 3.89 -34.74 -42.30
N GLN A 9 4.04 -36.03 -42.00
CA GLN A 9 5.02 -36.89 -42.67
C GLN A 9 4.23 -37.90 -43.52
N SER A 10 4.42 -37.88 -44.84
CA SER A 10 3.94 -38.96 -45.70
C SER A 10 4.97 -40.09 -45.66
N SER A 11 4.80 -41.09 -44.81
CA SER A 11 5.57 -42.33 -44.92
C SER A 11 4.97 -43.21 -46.02
N GLY A 12 5.24 -42.89 -47.28
CA GLY A 12 4.94 -43.78 -48.40
C GLY A 12 5.97 -44.92 -48.44
N ARG A 13 5.75 -46.01 -47.70
CA ARG A 13 6.37 -47.30 -48.06
C ARG A 13 5.53 -47.92 -49.17
N CYS A 14 6.02 -47.89 -50.40
CA CYS A 14 5.57 -48.82 -51.43
C CYS A 14 6.21 -50.17 -51.11
N GLU A 15 5.46 -51.09 -50.49
CA GLU A 15 5.81 -52.51 -50.52
C GLU A 15 5.27 -53.08 -51.84
N SER A 16 6.13 -53.17 -52.83
CA SER A 16 5.88 -53.96 -54.04
C SER A 16 6.32 -55.40 -53.79
N GLY A 17 5.37 -56.33 -53.70
CA GLY A 17 5.64 -57.76 -53.74
C GLY A 17 4.40 -58.63 -53.52
N GLY A 18 3.99 -59.38 -54.55
CA GLY A 18 3.25 -60.65 -54.37
C GLY A 18 1.90 -60.80 -55.06
N ASN A 19 1.94 -61.32 -56.30
CA ASN A 19 1.00 -62.20 -57.02
C ASN A 19 -0.50 -61.86 -57.17
N LEU A 20 -0.91 -61.81 -58.44
CA LEU A 20 -2.29 -61.90 -58.91
C LEU A 20 -2.93 -63.24 -58.52
N GLU A 21 -4.09 -63.19 -57.86
CA GLU A 21 -5.20 -64.10 -58.15
C GLU A 21 -6.50 -63.30 -58.23
N GLN A 22 -7.29 -63.59 -59.27
CA GLN A 22 -8.55 -62.93 -59.61
C GLN A 22 -9.65 -63.28 -58.62
N GLY A 23 -10.24 -62.28 -57.96
CA GLY A 23 -11.44 -62.49 -57.14
C GLY A 23 -12.04 -61.16 -56.66
N LYS A 24 -13.33 -60.96 -56.97
CA LYS A 24 -14.20 -59.83 -56.59
C LYS A 24 -13.84 -59.17 -55.24
N GLY A 25 -13.65 -57.85 -55.21
CA GLY A 25 -13.63 -57.10 -53.95
C GLY A 25 -13.17 -55.64 -54.05
N THR A 26 -14.12 -54.72 -53.86
CA THR A 26 -13.95 -53.38 -53.26
C THR A 26 -12.94 -52.40 -53.86
N TRP A 27 -13.48 -51.38 -54.55
CA TRP A 27 -12.92 -50.03 -54.55
C TRP A 27 -12.78 -49.54 -53.10
N ASN A 28 -11.56 -49.42 -52.58
CA ASN A 28 -11.15 -48.42 -51.57
C ASN A 28 -9.69 -48.64 -51.16
N SER A 29 -8.76 -48.29 -52.05
CA SER A 29 -7.43 -47.88 -51.60
C SER A 29 -7.52 -46.41 -51.15
N LEU A 30 -8.24 -46.15 -50.05
CA LEU A 30 -8.18 -44.88 -49.35
C LEU A 30 -6.74 -44.71 -48.86
N ARG A 31 -5.94 -43.93 -49.58
CA ARG A 31 -4.67 -43.41 -49.03
C ARG A 31 -5.07 -42.72 -47.73
N LYS A 32 -4.60 -43.18 -46.58
CA LYS A 32 -4.83 -42.49 -45.30
C LYS A 32 -3.61 -41.64 -45.01
N VAL A 33 -3.82 -40.38 -44.62
CA VAL A 33 -2.72 -39.53 -44.11
C VAL A 33 -2.76 -39.63 -42.59
N THR A 34 -1.81 -40.36 -42.03
CA THR A 34 -1.62 -40.40 -40.57
C THR A 34 -0.87 -39.15 -40.15
N LEU A 35 -1.49 -38.31 -39.32
CA LEU A 35 -0.84 -37.14 -38.76
C LEU A 35 -0.45 -37.42 -37.31
N GLN A 36 0.85 -37.27 -37.03
CA GLN A 36 1.34 -37.25 -35.66
C GLN A 36 1.16 -35.84 -35.11
N VAL A 37 0.14 -35.63 -34.28
CA VAL A 37 -0.14 -34.33 -33.70
C VAL A 37 0.71 -34.19 -32.43
N TYR A 38 1.80 -33.44 -32.53
CA TYR A 38 2.50 -32.96 -31.34
C TYR A 38 1.67 -31.84 -30.71
N LEU A 39 0.81 -32.19 -29.76
CA LEU A 39 0.26 -31.21 -28.83
C LEU A 39 1.41 -30.68 -27.98
N LEU A 40 1.96 -29.54 -28.39
CA LEU A 40 2.86 -28.73 -27.57
C LEU A 40 2.05 -28.11 -26.40
N ASN A 41 1.70 -28.95 -25.43
CA ASN A 41 1.36 -28.50 -24.08
C ASN A 41 2.66 -28.07 -23.38
N ALA A 42 3.28 -26.99 -23.86
CA ALA A 42 4.59 -26.55 -23.38
C ALA A 42 4.53 -25.48 -22.27
N TYR A 43 3.39 -25.27 -21.60
CA TYR A 43 3.31 -24.16 -20.62
C TYR A 43 2.53 -24.43 -19.32
N GLN A 44 2.05 -25.66 -19.06
CA GLN A 44 1.31 -25.96 -17.83
C GLN A 44 1.92 -27.04 -16.92
N SER A 45 3.16 -27.49 -17.15
CA SER A 45 3.65 -28.70 -16.47
C SER A 45 5.10 -28.65 -16.00
N LEU A 46 5.46 -27.63 -15.20
CA LEU A 46 6.65 -27.69 -14.33
C LEU A 46 6.32 -28.12 -12.88
N LYS A 47 5.03 -28.37 -12.56
CA LYS A 47 4.58 -28.91 -11.26
C LYS A 47 4.11 -30.36 -11.29
N ALA A 48 4.13 -31.03 -12.45
CA ALA A 48 3.73 -32.43 -12.56
C ALA A 48 4.95 -33.28 -12.91
N GLU A 49 5.21 -34.30 -12.10
CA GLU A 49 6.13 -35.39 -12.40
C GLU A 49 5.90 -35.91 -13.83
N SER A 50 7.00 -36.32 -14.45
CA SER A 50 7.13 -36.89 -15.79
C SER A 50 5.94 -37.76 -16.21
N ARG A 51 4.91 -37.14 -16.81
CA ARG A 51 3.97 -37.86 -17.65
C ARG A 51 4.62 -38.00 -19.02
N GLY A 52 4.92 -39.23 -19.41
CA GLY A 52 5.33 -39.55 -20.77
C GLY A 52 4.37 -38.90 -21.76
N LYS A 53 4.91 -38.29 -22.82
CA LYS A 53 4.12 -37.66 -23.88
C LYS A 53 3.21 -38.73 -24.48
N GLU A 54 1.92 -38.72 -24.18
CA GLU A 54 0.95 -39.54 -24.89
C GLU A 54 0.89 -39.05 -26.34
N GLU A 55 1.29 -39.92 -27.27
CA GLU A 55 1.24 -39.62 -28.69
C GLU A 55 -0.20 -39.80 -29.19
N HIS A 56 -0.82 -38.70 -29.62
CA HIS A 56 -2.15 -38.75 -30.21
C HIS A 56 -2.04 -38.83 -31.73
N PHE A 57 -2.50 -39.95 -32.29
CA PHE A 57 -2.62 -40.14 -33.73
C PHE A 57 -4.03 -39.74 -34.18
N VAL A 58 -4.09 -38.93 -35.24
CA VAL A 58 -5.36 -38.55 -35.88
C VAL A 58 -5.28 -38.96 -37.34
N GLU A 59 -6.26 -39.74 -37.79
CA GLU A 59 -6.43 -40.07 -39.21
C GLU A 59 -7.31 -38.99 -39.88
N LEU A 60 -6.79 -38.36 -40.93
CA LEU A 60 -7.56 -37.40 -41.74
C LEU A 60 -7.69 -37.91 -43.18
N PRO A 61 -8.86 -37.76 -43.82
CA PRO A 61 -9.01 -38.00 -45.25
C PRO A 61 -8.04 -37.13 -46.07
N PRO A 62 -7.35 -37.65 -47.10
CA PRO A 62 -6.42 -36.86 -47.92
C PRO A 62 -7.08 -35.67 -48.60
N GLU A 63 -8.37 -35.77 -48.92
CA GLU A 63 -9.14 -34.76 -49.62
C GLU A 63 -9.24 -33.45 -48.82
N ILE A 64 -9.11 -33.54 -47.49
CA ILE A 64 -9.09 -32.37 -46.59
C ILE A 64 -7.66 -31.95 -46.19
N CYS A 65 -6.63 -32.68 -46.61
CA CYS A 65 -5.24 -32.42 -46.27
C CYS A 65 -4.53 -31.68 -47.41
N GLN A 66 -4.28 -30.38 -47.24
CA GLN A 66 -3.49 -29.60 -48.19
C GLN A 66 -2.04 -29.48 -47.71
N LEU A 67 -1.11 -30.11 -48.41
CA LEU A 67 0.32 -29.99 -48.11
C LEU A 67 0.82 -28.63 -48.64
N LYS A 68 0.95 -27.64 -47.75
CA LYS A 68 1.34 -26.27 -48.14
C LYS A 68 2.85 -26.06 -48.30
N ILE A 69 3.65 -26.89 -47.64
CA ILE A 69 5.11 -26.76 -47.60
C ILE A 69 5.73 -28.15 -47.76
N ILE A 70 6.62 -28.30 -48.73
CA ILE A 70 7.34 -29.55 -49.04
C ILE A 70 8.82 -29.32 -48.70
N GLY A 71 9.49 -30.32 -48.12
CA GLY A 71 10.95 -30.28 -47.85
C GLY A 71 11.36 -29.85 -46.44
N PHE A 72 10.42 -29.61 -45.52
CA PHE A 72 10.73 -29.37 -44.10
C PHE A 72 10.75 -30.68 -43.32
N SER A 73 11.84 -30.94 -42.59
CA SER A 73 11.85 -32.03 -41.63
C SER A 73 10.95 -31.69 -40.43
N LYS A 74 10.49 -32.75 -39.73
CA LYS A 74 9.75 -32.63 -38.48
C LYS A 74 10.50 -31.81 -37.44
N ASP A 75 11.81 -31.98 -37.35
CA ASP A 75 12.66 -31.30 -36.36
C ASP A 75 12.77 -29.80 -36.64
N ILE A 76 12.75 -29.39 -37.91
CA ILE A 76 12.71 -27.97 -38.28
C ILE A 76 11.34 -27.39 -37.95
N GLY A 77 10.25 -28.10 -38.26
CA GLY A 77 8.90 -27.66 -37.95
C GLY A 77 8.65 -27.50 -36.43
N SER A 78 9.12 -28.44 -35.62
CA SER A 78 9.05 -28.34 -34.17
C SER A 78 9.92 -27.21 -33.62
N SER A 79 11.11 -26.98 -34.15
CA SER A 79 11.95 -25.83 -33.77
C SER A 79 11.30 -24.49 -34.10
N LEU A 80 10.72 -24.36 -35.30
CA LEU A 80 10.01 -23.14 -35.73
C LEU A 80 8.75 -22.88 -34.92
N SER A 81 8.11 -23.91 -34.37
CA SER A 81 6.94 -23.74 -33.50
C SER A 81 7.25 -23.00 -32.19
N LEU A 82 8.52 -22.97 -31.76
CA LEU A 82 8.98 -22.25 -30.57
C LEU A 82 9.31 -20.77 -30.86
N LEU A 83 9.47 -20.39 -32.12
CA LEU A 83 9.85 -19.03 -32.53
C LEU A 83 8.90 -17.96 -31.95
N PRO A 84 7.56 -18.12 -31.96
CA PRO A 84 6.66 -17.16 -31.32
C PRO A 84 7.01 -16.87 -29.86
N SER A 85 7.30 -17.91 -29.08
CA SER A 85 7.63 -17.78 -27.66
C SER A 85 8.97 -17.08 -27.45
N ILE A 86 9.97 -17.42 -28.26
CA ILE A 86 11.29 -16.76 -28.22
C ILE A 86 11.15 -15.28 -28.57
N MET A 87 10.41 -14.96 -29.64
CA MET A 87 10.18 -13.58 -30.07
C MET A 87 9.42 -12.77 -29.03
N HIS A 88 8.39 -13.35 -28.41
CA HIS A 88 7.67 -12.70 -27.33
C HIS A 88 8.58 -12.40 -26.13
N ARG A 89 9.44 -13.34 -25.76
CA ARG A 89 10.39 -13.16 -24.66
C ARG A 89 11.41 -12.07 -24.97
N LEU A 90 11.95 -12.07 -26.20
CA LEU A 90 12.89 -11.06 -26.67
C LEU A 90 12.24 -9.67 -26.68
N GLU A 91 11.02 -9.55 -27.19
CA GLU A 91 10.26 -8.30 -27.19
C GLU A 91 10.07 -7.75 -25.77
N SER A 92 9.60 -8.59 -24.83
CA SER A 92 9.42 -8.19 -23.44
C SER A 92 10.73 -7.69 -22.81
N LEU A 93 11.85 -8.35 -23.07
CA LEU A 93 13.16 -7.91 -22.59
C LEU A 93 13.60 -6.60 -23.23
N LEU A 94 13.40 -6.42 -24.54
CA LEU A 94 13.74 -5.18 -25.24
C LEU A 94 12.94 -3.98 -24.72
N VAL A 95 11.66 -4.17 -24.41
CA VAL A 95 10.80 -3.15 -23.77
C VAL A 95 11.39 -2.72 -22.42
N ALA A 96 11.85 -3.67 -21.61
CA ALA A 96 12.49 -3.36 -20.33
C ALA A 96 13.85 -2.66 -20.50
N ILE A 97 14.65 -3.06 -21.50
CA ILE A 97 15.92 -2.39 -21.84
C ILE A 97 15.66 -0.94 -22.28
N GLU A 98 14.64 -0.69 -23.09
CA GLU A 98 14.26 0.65 -23.51
C GLU A 98 13.92 1.54 -22.31
N LEU A 99 13.07 1.05 -21.39
CA LEU A 99 12.74 1.79 -20.17
C LEU A 99 13.99 2.03 -19.32
N LYS A 100 14.85 1.02 -19.14
CA LYS A 100 16.11 1.17 -18.42
C LYS A 100 16.98 2.28 -19.03
N ASN A 101 17.13 2.31 -20.36
CA ASN A 101 17.92 3.32 -21.05
C ASN A 101 17.34 4.72 -20.81
N ARG A 102 16.01 4.85 -20.82
CA ARG A 102 15.32 6.11 -20.51
C ARG A 102 15.55 6.57 -19.06
N LEU A 103 15.52 5.65 -18.11
CA LEU A 103 15.81 5.94 -16.69
C LEU A 103 17.28 6.34 -16.52
N SER A 104 18.20 5.61 -17.14
CA SER A 104 19.65 5.88 -17.12
C SER A 104 19.99 7.26 -17.71
N ALA A 105 19.25 7.69 -18.74
CA ALA A 105 19.40 9.03 -19.32
C ALA A 105 18.82 10.14 -18.43
N SER A 106 17.89 9.80 -17.52
CA SER A 106 17.20 10.77 -16.67
C SER A 106 17.91 11.03 -15.34
N PHE A 107 18.52 10.00 -14.74
CA PHE A 107 19.28 10.11 -13.49
C PHE A 107 20.37 9.00 -13.40
N PRO A 108 21.52 9.26 -12.75
CA PRO A 108 22.66 8.34 -12.73
C PRO A 108 22.33 6.94 -12.19
N GLU A 109 21.57 6.88 -11.11
CA GLU A 109 21.19 5.63 -10.43
C GLU A 109 20.27 4.76 -11.31
N GLY A 110 19.68 5.32 -12.36
CA GLY A 110 18.87 4.61 -13.34
C GLY A 110 19.65 3.56 -14.13
N ALA A 111 20.98 3.68 -14.20
CA ALA A 111 21.85 2.71 -14.86
C ALA A 111 22.12 1.46 -14.02
N GLU A 112 21.96 1.56 -12.69
CA GLU A 112 22.33 0.53 -11.72
C GLU A 112 21.33 -0.65 -11.72
N VAL A 113 20.06 -0.42 -12.02
CA VAL A 113 19.04 -1.47 -12.06
C VAL A 113 19.21 -2.35 -13.31
N SER A 114 19.08 -3.66 -13.17
CA SER A 114 19.16 -4.60 -14.30
C SER A 114 17.90 -4.58 -15.17
N ALA A 115 18.04 -4.88 -16.46
CA ALA A 115 16.89 -4.97 -17.36
C ALA A 115 15.93 -6.12 -16.96
N ASP A 116 16.46 -7.22 -16.43
CA ASP A 116 15.67 -8.34 -15.93
C ASP A 116 14.79 -7.92 -14.73
N ARG A 117 15.31 -7.08 -13.83
CA ARG A 117 14.52 -6.59 -12.70
C ARG A 117 13.48 -5.57 -13.10
N VAL A 118 13.80 -4.70 -14.05
CA VAL A 118 12.82 -3.80 -14.66
C VAL A 118 11.72 -4.61 -15.33
N LEU A 119 12.07 -5.68 -16.06
CA LEU A 119 11.09 -6.57 -16.66
C LEU A 119 10.19 -7.23 -15.61
N GLU A 120 10.76 -7.71 -14.50
CA GLU A 120 9.99 -8.28 -13.39
C GLU A 120 8.97 -7.28 -12.84
N ALA A 121 9.39 -6.05 -12.57
CA ALA A 121 8.51 -4.99 -12.06
C ALA A 121 7.40 -4.56 -13.05
N LEU A 122 7.61 -4.77 -14.35
CA LEU A 122 6.63 -4.44 -15.40
C LEU A 122 5.65 -5.57 -15.71
N THR A 123 5.86 -6.77 -15.17
CA THR A 123 5.13 -7.98 -15.57
C THR A 123 4.11 -8.38 -14.52
N THR A 124 2.81 -8.40 -14.88
CA THR A 124 1.74 -8.83 -13.98
C THR A 124 1.60 -10.35 -13.97
N GLU A 125 0.94 -10.89 -12.93
CA GLU A 125 0.65 -12.34 -12.85
C GLU A 125 -0.19 -12.85 -14.05
N LYS A 126 -0.95 -11.98 -14.72
CA LYS A 126 -1.75 -12.36 -15.90
C LYS A 126 -0.89 -12.82 -17.08
N CYS A 127 0.38 -12.41 -17.15
CA CYS A 127 1.30 -12.88 -18.16
C CYS A 127 1.61 -14.39 -18.02
N ASN A 128 1.36 -14.99 -16.85
CA ASN A 128 1.77 -16.36 -16.51
C ASN A 128 3.29 -16.58 -16.66
N GLU A 129 4.09 -15.56 -16.38
CA GLU A 129 5.54 -15.70 -16.31
C GLU A 129 5.96 -16.35 -14.97
N TRP A 130 7.20 -16.82 -14.89
CA TRP A 130 7.74 -17.43 -13.68
C TRP A 130 8.11 -16.41 -12.59
N PHE A 131 7.99 -15.12 -12.90
CA PHE A 131 8.17 -13.98 -12.02
C PHE A 131 6.99 -13.00 -12.17
N SER A 132 6.78 -12.18 -11.16
CA SER A 132 5.73 -11.16 -11.15
C SER A 132 6.15 -9.96 -10.32
N LEU A 133 5.54 -8.81 -10.62
CA LEU A 133 5.78 -7.55 -9.93
C LEU A 133 5.37 -7.58 -8.45
N GLU A 134 4.47 -8.48 -8.06
CA GLU A 134 3.75 -8.46 -6.78
C GLU A 134 4.67 -8.51 -5.55
N ARG A 135 5.78 -9.27 -5.59
CA ARG A 135 6.74 -9.28 -4.48
C ARG A 135 7.46 -7.94 -4.36
N LEU A 136 7.82 -7.34 -5.49
CA LEU A 136 8.47 -6.03 -5.55
C LEU A 136 7.48 -4.93 -5.12
N GLU A 137 6.22 -5.02 -5.52
CA GLU A 137 5.12 -4.12 -5.10
C GLU A 137 5.02 -4.10 -3.57
N VAL A 138 4.94 -5.26 -2.92
CA VAL A 138 4.82 -5.33 -1.44
C VAL A 138 5.97 -4.59 -0.73
N LEU A 139 7.21 -4.78 -1.20
CA LEU A 139 8.38 -4.11 -0.63
C LEU A 139 8.40 -2.61 -0.97
N GLY A 140 8.07 -2.26 -2.21
CA GLY A 140 8.08 -0.89 -2.70
C GLY A 140 6.98 -0.03 -2.12
N ASP A 141 5.78 -0.58 -1.87
CA ASP A 141 4.68 0.06 -1.14
C ASP A 141 5.12 0.45 0.28
N ALA A 142 5.76 -0.48 1.00
CA ALA A 142 6.26 -0.22 2.35
C ALA A 142 7.35 0.88 2.35
N PHE A 143 8.28 0.84 1.39
CA PHE A 143 9.31 1.87 1.27
C PHE A 143 8.75 3.23 0.84
N LEU A 144 7.81 3.26 -0.10
CA LEU A 144 7.15 4.48 -0.54
C LEU A 144 6.47 5.18 0.65
N LYS A 145 5.75 4.43 1.48
CA LYS A 145 5.14 4.94 2.71
C LYS A 145 6.19 5.42 3.71
N PHE A 146 7.29 4.70 3.87
CA PHE A 146 8.42 5.09 4.72
C PHE A 146 9.06 6.40 4.25
N ALA A 147 9.46 6.49 2.98
CA ALA A 147 10.15 7.65 2.42
C ALA A 147 9.27 8.91 2.45
N VAL A 148 8.00 8.78 2.06
CA VAL A 148 7.01 9.88 2.13
C VAL A 148 6.68 10.23 3.57
N GLY A 149 6.52 9.24 4.46
CA GLY A 149 6.26 9.45 5.88
C GLY A 149 7.40 10.21 6.56
N ARG A 150 8.64 9.79 6.34
CA ARG A 150 9.85 10.49 6.80
C ARG A 150 9.89 11.94 6.32
N HIS A 151 9.69 12.15 5.02
CA HIS A 151 9.72 13.49 4.44
C HIS A 151 8.64 14.42 5.04
N LEU A 152 7.40 13.94 5.14
CA LEU A 152 6.30 14.72 5.72
C LEU A 152 6.50 15.01 7.21
N PHE A 153 7.04 14.06 7.96
CA PHE A 153 7.37 14.24 9.38
C PHE A 153 8.39 15.37 9.58
N LEU A 154 9.42 15.43 8.72
CA LEU A 154 10.48 16.45 8.78
C LEU A 154 10.02 17.82 8.27
N LEU A 155 9.14 17.85 7.26
CA LEU A 155 8.63 19.08 6.67
C LEU A 155 7.60 19.78 7.56
N HIS A 156 6.90 19.04 8.41
CA HIS A 156 5.77 19.52 9.17
C HIS A 156 5.91 19.19 10.66
N ASP A 157 6.36 20.18 11.43
CA ASP A 157 6.57 20.10 12.88
C ASP A 157 5.29 20.28 13.72
N THR A 158 4.31 21.00 13.18
CA THR A 158 3.06 21.38 13.87
C THR A 158 1.87 20.47 13.58
N LEU A 159 1.97 19.58 12.59
CA LEU A 159 0.84 18.73 12.19
C LEU A 159 0.71 17.50 13.10
N ASP A 160 -0.54 17.13 13.40
CA ASP A 160 -0.86 15.91 14.13
C ASP A 160 -0.75 14.64 13.26
N GLU A 161 -0.77 13.46 13.91
CA GLU A 161 -0.73 12.15 13.23
C GLU A 161 -1.79 12.04 12.13
N GLY A 162 -3.04 12.41 12.42
CA GLY A 162 -4.14 12.24 11.49
C GLY A 162 -4.00 13.14 10.25
N GLN A 163 -3.48 14.35 10.42
CA GLN A 163 -3.15 15.26 9.33
C GLN A 163 -1.98 14.74 8.48
N LEU A 164 -0.93 14.24 9.11
CA LEU A 164 0.22 13.62 8.43
C LEU A 164 -0.19 12.37 7.66
N THR A 165 -0.99 11.49 8.27
CA THR A 165 -1.56 10.28 7.65
C THR A 165 -2.44 10.63 6.44
N ARG A 166 -3.26 11.68 6.50
CA ARG A 166 -4.05 12.15 5.34
C ARG A 166 -3.16 12.66 4.22
N LYS A 167 -2.12 13.45 4.52
CA LYS A 167 -1.17 13.94 3.52
C LYS A 167 -0.40 12.79 2.87
N ARG A 168 0.12 11.85 3.68
CA ARG A 168 0.78 10.62 3.22
C ARG A 168 -0.14 9.85 2.27
N SER A 169 -1.37 9.56 2.70
CA SER A 169 -2.37 8.84 1.92
C SER A 169 -2.73 9.54 0.61
N ASN A 170 -2.77 10.88 0.59
CA ASN A 170 -3.03 11.63 -0.64
C ASN A 170 -1.90 11.52 -1.66
N LEU A 171 -0.65 11.42 -1.20
CA LEU A 171 0.52 11.27 -2.07
C LEU A 171 0.70 9.83 -2.56
N VAL A 172 0.47 8.83 -1.70
CA VAL A 172 0.72 7.42 -2.03
C VAL A 172 -0.51 6.70 -2.59
N ASN A 173 -1.68 7.33 -2.68
CA ASN A 173 -2.85 6.65 -3.21
C ASN A 173 -2.70 6.30 -4.71
N ASN A 174 -3.40 5.24 -5.12
CA ASN A 174 -3.33 4.71 -6.48
C ASN A 174 -3.74 5.73 -7.55
N SER A 175 -4.60 6.72 -7.22
CA SER A 175 -4.99 7.74 -8.20
C SER A 175 -3.88 8.74 -8.50
N ASN A 176 -3.10 9.12 -7.48
CA ASN A 176 -1.95 9.99 -7.63
C ASN A 176 -0.81 9.25 -8.33
N LEU A 177 -0.52 8.00 -7.91
CA LEU A 177 0.48 7.16 -8.58
C LEU A 177 0.14 6.92 -10.05
N LEU A 178 -1.12 6.64 -10.38
CA LEU A 178 -1.59 6.54 -11.76
C LEU A 178 -1.34 7.83 -12.54
N LYS A 179 -1.64 8.99 -11.95
CA LYS A 179 -1.43 10.29 -12.60
C LYS A 179 0.04 10.50 -12.91
N LEU A 180 0.94 10.27 -11.94
CA LEU A 180 2.38 10.42 -12.10
C LEU A 180 2.97 9.43 -13.12
N ALA A 181 2.53 8.17 -13.08
CA ALA A 181 2.91 7.15 -14.06
C ALA A 181 2.49 7.55 -15.48
N THR A 182 1.29 8.09 -15.64
CA THR A 182 0.75 8.53 -16.93
C THR A 182 1.52 9.72 -17.50
N MET A 183 1.86 10.70 -16.64
CA MET A 183 2.70 11.85 -17.02
C MET A 183 4.09 11.40 -17.50
N SER A 184 4.63 10.36 -16.87
CA SER A 184 5.94 9.79 -17.23
C SER A 184 5.84 8.75 -18.36
N LYS A 185 4.66 8.49 -18.91
CA LYS A 185 4.39 7.47 -19.94
C LYS A 185 4.86 6.06 -19.52
N LEU A 186 4.75 5.68 -18.24
CA LEU A 186 5.14 4.33 -17.79
C LEU A 186 4.17 3.24 -18.24
N GLN A 187 2.90 3.57 -18.44
CA GLN A 187 1.84 2.62 -18.80
C GLN A 187 2.11 1.87 -20.12
N VAL A 188 2.93 2.43 -21.01
CA VAL A 188 3.25 1.81 -22.31
C VAL A 188 4.21 0.62 -22.18
N TYR A 189 4.94 0.52 -21.07
CA TYR A 189 5.93 -0.54 -20.83
C TYR A 189 5.33 -1.74 -20.09
N ILE A 190 4.12 -1.63 -19.55
CA ILE A 190 3.49 -2.65 -18.70
C ILE A 190 3.08 -3.86 -19.52
N ARG A 191 3.40 -5.07 -19.02
CA ARG A 191 2.99 -6.35 -19.60
C ARG A 191 1.90 -6.96 -18.72
N ASP A 192 0.65 -6.95 -19.21
CA ASP A 192 -0.53 -7.45 -18.47
C ASP A 192 -1.33 -8.56 -19.19
N ASN A 193 -0.75 -9.15 -20.23
CA ASN A 193 -1.46 -10.10 -21.11
C ASN A 193 -0.74 -11.44 -21.18
N SER A 194 -1.50 -12.53 -21.12
CA SER A 194 -0.99 -13.87 -21.38
C SER A 194 -0.55 -14.02 -22.83
N PHE A 195 0.50 -14.80 -23.05
CA PHE A 195 0.98 -15.10 -24.40
C PHE A 195 0.22 -16.29 -25.00
N ASP A 196 -0.47 -16.08 -26.12
CA ASP A 196 -1.03 -17.16 -26.95
C ASP A 196 -0.25 -17.26 -28.28
N PRO A 197 0.53 -18.34 -28.49
CA PRO A 197 1.27 -18.55 -29.74
C PRO A 197 0.38 -18.56 -31.00
N ARG A 198 -0.90 -18.92 -30.88
CA ARG A 198 -1.84 -18.97 -32.02
C ARG A 198 -2.20 -17.59 -32.55
N GLN A 199 -2.00 -16.57 -31.73
CA GLN A 199 -2.25 -15.16 -32.07
C GLN A 199 -0.96 -14.41 -32.38
N PHE A 200 0.17 -15.11 -32.48
CA PHE A 200 1.44 -14.49 -32.83
C PHE A 200 1.47 -14.13 -34.32
N PHE A 201 1.81 -12.88 -34.61
CA PHE A 201 2.05 -12.40 -35.97
C PHE A 201 3.51 -12.03 -36.10
N ALA A 202 4.18 -12.55 -37.13
CA ALA A 202 5.56 -12.19 -37.41
C ALA A 202 5.67 -10.70 -37.77
N LEU A 203 6.71 -10.05 -37.25
CA LEU A 203 7.06 -8.66 -37.54
C LEU A 203 7.14 -8.46 -39.07
N GLY A 204 6.51 -7.39 -39.57
CA GLY A 204 6.45 -7.07 -41.00
C GLY A 204 5.23 -7.60 -41.75
N ARG A 205 4.35 -8.39 -41.12
CA ARG A 205 3.02 -8.69 -41.69
C ARG A 205 1.97 -7.66 -41.22
N PRO A 206 1.07 -7.20 -42.11
CA PRO A 206 0.02 -6.26 -41.72
C PRO A 206 -0.90 -6.91 -40.69
N CYS A 207 -1.02 -6.29 -39.53
CA CYS A 207 -2.04 -6.65 -38.55
C CYS A 207 -3.42 -6.46 -39.16
N SER A 208 -4.35 -7.39 -38.92
CA SER A 208 -5.73 -7.29 -39.41
C SER A 208 -6.51 -6.11 -38.81
N VAL A 209 -6.03 -5.57 -37.69
CA VAL A 209 -6.63 -4.44 -36.97
C VAL A 209 -5.64 -3.27 -36.98
N ILE A 210 -5.80 -2.36 -37.94
CA ILE A 210 -4.97 -1.14 -38.04
C ILE A 210 -5.51 -0.10 -37.05
N CYS A 211 -4.63 0.44 -36.20
CA CYS A 211 -4.98 1.46 -35.22
C CYS A 211 -4.57 2.86 -35.70
N SER A 212 -5.49 3.55 -36.37
CA SER A 212 -5.42 4.98 -36.71
C SER A 212 -6.23 5.82 -35.72
N GLU A 213 -6.01 7.15 -35.66
CA GLU A 213 -6.80 8.05 -34.78
C GLU A 213 -8.33 7.93 -35.03
N GLU A 214 -8.72 7.67 -36.27
CA GLU A 214 -10.11 7.50 -36.71
C GLU A 214 -10.73 6.16 -36.27
N THR A 215 -9.90 5.11 -36.15
CA THR A 215 -10.34 3.74 -35.83
C THR A 215 -10.15 3.40 -34.35
N GLU A 216 -9.38 4.19 -33.60
CA GLU A 216 -9.03 3.96 -32.19
C GLU A 216 -10.27 3.83 -31.29
N THR A 217 -11.25 4.72 -31.44
CA THR A 217 -12.48 4.71 -30.63
C THR A 217 -13.37 3.49 -30.92
N ILE A 218 -13.36 3.00 -32.16
CA ILE A 218 -14.12 1.82 -32.59
C ILE A 218 -13.43 0.54 -32.10
N VAL A 219 -12.13 0.44 -32.34
CA VAL A 219 -11.27 -0.71 -31.98
C VAL A 219 -11.17 -0.90 -30.47
N HIS A 220 -11.18 0.20 -29.71
CA HIS A 220 -11.06 0.16 -28.26
C HIS A 220 -12.39 0.39 -27.53
N SER A 221 -13.53 0.47 -28.22
CA SER A 221 -14.85 0.63 -27.59
C SER A 221 -15.14 -0.48 -26.57
N ARG A 222 -15.46 -0.09 -25.33
CA ARG A 222 -15.72 -1.03 -24.23
C ARG A 222 -17.09 -1.75 -24.35
N GLU A 223 -17.93 -1.27 -25.26
CA GLU A 223 -19.31 -1.74 -25.49
C GLU A 223 -19.42 -2.97 -26.40
N SER A 224 -18.34 -3.34 -27.10
CA SER A 224 -18.32 -4.48 -28.03
C SER A 224 -18.00 -5.85 -27.37
N CYS A 225 -17.90 -5.91 -26.03
CA CYS A 225 -17.68 -7.17 -25.32
C CYS A 225 -18.97 -8.01 -25.23
N PRO A 226 -19.04 -9.23 -25.79
CA PRO A 226 -20.18 -10.12 -25.61
C PRO A 226 -20.34 -10.47 -24.13
N LYS A 227 -21.58 -10.57 -23.64
CA LYS A 227 -21.94 -10.93 -22.25
C LYS A 227 -21.46 -12.34 -21.82
N ASN A 228 -20.76 -13.08 -22.68
CA ASN A 228 -20.18 -14.38 -22.40
C ASN A 228 -18.67 -14.25 -22.17
N GLY A 229 -18.26 -13.83 -20.97
CA GLY A 229 -17.01 -14.17 -20.24
C GLY A 229 -15.64 -14.21 -20.95
N SER A 230 -15.56 -13.93 -22.23
CA SER A 230 -14.36 -13.93 -23.06
C SER A 230 -14.05 -12.46 -23.32
N ASN A 231 -13.14 -11.91 -22.52
CA ASN A 231 -12.50 -10.64 -22.84
C ASN A 231 -11.78 -10.82 -24.17
N ILE A 232 -12.45 -10.56 -25.29
CA ILE A 232 -11.81 -10.46 -26.60
C ILE A 232 -11.05 -9.14 -26.58
N GLN A 233 -9.84 -9.18 -26.02
CA GLN A 233 -8.92 -8.06 -26.00
C GLN A 233 -8.44 -7.85 -27.44
N VAL A 234 -8.83 -6.75 -28.06
CA VAL A 234 -8.45 -6.47 -29.44
C VAL A 234 -6.98 -6.05 -29.49
N ARG A 235 -6.10 -6.94 -29.96
CA ARG A 235 -4.71 -6.59 -30.29
C ARG A 235 -4.68 -5.84 -31.62
N CYS A 236 -4.48 -4.53 -31.56
CA CYS A 236 -4.33 -3.69 -32.74
C CYS A 236 -2.86 -3.62 -33.22
N SER A 237 -2.63 -3.02 -34.38
CA SER A 237 -1.30 -2.85 -34.98
C SER A 237 -0.32 -2.04 -34.13
N LYS A 238 -0.83 -1.24 -33.18
CA LYS A 238 -0.04 -0.47 -32.21
C LYS A 238 0.09 -1.15 -30.84
N GLY A 239 -0.48 -2.35 -30.67
CA GLY A 239 -0.39 -3.11 -29.42
C GLY A 239 -1.18 -2.51 -28.24
N HIS A 240 -2.12 -1.60 -28.49
CA HIS A 240 -2.95 -1.04 -27.42
C HIS A 240 -3.77 -2.11 -26.71
N HIS A 241 -3.86 -1.99 -25.39
CA HIS A 241 -4.73 -2.81 -24.57
C HIS A 241 -5.23 -2.03 -23.35
N TRP A 242 -6.32 -2.51 -22.77
CA TRP A 242 -6.88 -1.94 -21.56
C TRP A 242 -6.10 -2.41 -20.33
N LEU A 243 -5.67 -1.45 -19.51
CA LEU A 243 -5.05 -1.69 -18.20
C LEU A 243 -5.99 -1.26 -17.08
N HIS A 244 -5.97 -2.00 -15.98
CA HIS A 244 -6.64 -1.53 -14.77
C HIS A 244 -5.84 -0.38 -14.15
N LYS A 245 -6.55 0.66 -13.69
CA LYS A 245 -5.95 1.80 -12.98
C LYS A 245 -5.07 1.38 -11.82
N LYS A 246 -5.48 0.32 -11.11
CA LYS A 246 -4.74 -0.25 -9.98
C LYS A 246 -3.38 -0.79 -10.42
N THR A 247 -3.35 -1.61 -11.48
CA THR A 247 -2.12 -2.20 -12.03
C THR A 247 -1.04 -1.17 -12.36
N ILE A 248 -1.41 0.01 -12.86
CA ILE A 248 -0.43 1.07 -13.16
C ILE A 248 0.21 1.63 -11.88
N ALA A 249 -0.56 1.76 -10.80
CA ALA A 249 -0.02 2.18 -9.51
C ALA A 249 0.88 1.09 -8.90
N ASP A 250 0.42 -0.16 -8.94
CA ASP A 250 1.17 -1.32 -8.44
C ASP A 250 2.53 -1.47 -9.15
N VAL A 251 2.61 -1.15 -10.46
CA VAL A 251 3.89 -1.10 -11.22
C VAL A 251 4.82 0.00 -10.72
N VAL A 252 4.32 1.17 -10.31
CA VAL A 252 5.18 2.23 -9.74
C VAL A 252 5.79 1.73 -8.43
N GLU A 253 4.98 1.10 -7.57
CA GLU A 253 5.45 0.50 -6.32
C GLU A 253 6.45 -0.62 -6.60
N ALA A 254 6.18 -1.48 -7.59
CA ALA A 254 7.10 -2.54 -7.98
C ALA A 254 8.43 -2.02 -8.53
N LEU A 255 8.43 -0.93 -9.31
CA LEU A 255 9.66 -0.28 -9.78
C LEU A 255 10.45 0.32 -8.62
N VAL A 256 9.78 0.94 -7.65
CA VAL A 256 10.43 1.36 -6.38
C VAL A 256 11.07 0.15 -5.70
N GLY A 257 10.34 -0.97 -5.58
CA GLY A 257 10.86 -2.24 -5.06
C GLY A 257 12.08 -2.76 -5.81
N ALA A 258 12.08 -2.70 -7.14
CA ALA A 258 13.20 -3.10 -7.99
C ALA A 258 14.48 -2.30 -7.68
N PHE A 259 14.37 -0.98 -7.59
CA PHE A 259 15.50 -0.11 -7.25
C PHE A 259 16.05 -0.40 -5.85
N ILE A 260 15.18 -0.63 -4.86
CA ILE A 260 15.62 -0.94 -3.49
C ILE A 260 16.41 -2.26 -3.45
N VAL A 261 15.93 -3.27 -4.17
CA VAL A 261 16.53 -4.61 -4.15
C VAL A 261 17.93 -4.63 -4.79
N GLU A 262 18.12 -3.92 -5.91
CA GLU A 262 19.38 -3.97 -6.67
C GLU A 262 20.33 -2.79 -6.41
N SER A 263 19.81 -1.61 -6.10
CA SER A 263 20.55 -0.35 -6.12
C SER A 263 20.44 0.48 -4.83
N GLY A 264 19.57 0.08 -3.89
CA GLY A 264 19.47 0.70 -2.57
C GLY A 264 18.53 1.92 -2.47
N PHE A 265 18.53 2.58 -1.31
CA PHE A 265 17.61 3.67 -0.98
C PHE A 265 17.87 4.92 -1.80
N LYS A 266 19.15 5.22 -2.08
CA LYS A 266 19.52 6.39 -2.89
C LYS A 266 18.92 6.29 -4.29
N ALA A 267 19.06 5.13 -4.94
CA ALA A 267 18.49 4.87 -6.25
C ALA A 267 16.96 4.89 -6.23
N ALA A 268 16.33 4.28 -5.23
CA ALA A 268 14.88 4.31 -5.08
C ALA A 268 14.34 5.74 -4.85
N THR A 269 15.06 6.56 -4.07
CA THR A 269 14.76 7.97 -3.84
C THR A 269 14.92 8.80 -5.12
N ALA A 270 15.96 8.53 -5.91
CA ALA A 270 16.15 9.16 -7.21
C ALA A 270 14.99 8.84 -8.18
N PHE A 271 14.54 7.58 -8.20
CA PHE A 271 13.36 7.17 -8.97
C PHE A 271 12.07 7.87 -8.50
N LEU A 272 11.85 7.96 -7.18
CA LEU A 272 10.71 8.69 -6.61
C LEU A 272 10.74 10.18 -7.01
N LYS A 273 11.92 10.81 -6.98
CA LYS A 273 12.09 12.20 -7.43
C LYS A 273 11.79 12.33 -8.93
N TRP A 274 12.25 11.40 -9.75
CA TRP A 274 12.01 11.38 -11.19
C TRP A 274 10.51 11.23 -11.53
N ILE A 275 9.79 10.35 -10.83
CA ILE A 275 8.35 10.18 -11.07
C ILE A 275 7.52 11.36 -10.53
N GLY A 276 8.10 12.22 -9.68
CA GLY A 276 7.50 13.46 -9.19
C GLY A 276 7.11 13.45 -7.71
N ILE A 277 7.60 12.51 -6.92
CA ILE A 277 7.40 12.43 -5.46
C ILE A 277 8.65 12.96 -4.75
N GLN A 278 8.48 14.05 -3.99
CA GLN A 278 9.58 14.62 -3.21
C GLN A 278 9.75 13.88 -1.89
N VAL A 279 10.95 13.36 -1.63
CA VAL A 279 11.30 12.62 -0.41
C VAL A 279 12.66 13.03 0.17
N ASN A 280 13.27 14.11 -0.35
CA ASN A 280 14.56 14.60 0.11
C ASN A 280 14.44 15.21 1.52
N PHE A 281 15.54 15.21 2.26
CA PHE A 281 15.64 15.81 3.58
C PHE A 281 17.05 16.29 3.86
N GLU A 282 17.19 17.16 4.84
CA GLU A 282 18.47 17.70 5.30
C GLU A 282 18.80 17.20 6.71
N ALA A 283 20.09 16.96 6.97
CA ALA A 283 20.58 16.54 8.29
C ALA A 283 20.28 17.58 9.40
N SER A 284 20.19 18.86 9.03
CA SER A 284 19.80 19.97 9.91
C SER A 284 18.41 19.77 10.51
N GLN A 285 17.45 19.26 9.73
CA GLN A 285 16.07 19.03 10.17
C GLN A 285 16.01 18.00 11.30
N VAL A 286 16.77 16.91 11.16
CA VAL A 286 16.85 15.85 12.18
C VAL A 286 17.48 16.38 13.46
N SER A 287 18.60 17.09 13.33
CA SER A 287 19.33 17.68 14.46
C SER A 287 18.49 18.72 15.21
N ASN A 288 17.70 19.53 14.49
CA ASN A 288 16.78 20.50 15.07
C ASN A 288 15.67 19.83 15.89
N ILE A 289 15.07 18.74 15.37
CA ILE A 289 14.04 17.97 16.09
C ILE A 289 14.63 17.35 17.36
N CYS A 290 15.82 16.74 17.26
CA CYS A 290 16.51 16.17 18.40
C CYS A 290 16.78 17.24 19.48
N SER A 291 17.29 18.41 19.07
CA SER A 291 17.55 19.54 19.99
C SER A 291 16.27 20.07 20.63
N ALA A 292 15.19 20.22 19.85
CA ALA A 292 13.88 20.68 20.33
C ALA A 292 13.26 19.72 21.35
N SER A 293 13.58 18.42 21.29
CA SER A 293 13.10 17.43 22.25
C SER A 293 13.52 17.74 23.70
N THR A 294 14.56 18.55 23.90
CA THR A 294 15.05 18.96 25.23
C THR A 294 13.97 19.58 26.11
N ILE A 295 12.93 20.17 25.51
CA ILE A 295 11.79 20.74 26.24
C ILE A 295 11.13 19.68 27.15
N PHE A 296 11.04 18.43 26.69
CA PHE A 296 10.41 17.33 27.45
C PHE A 296 11.22 16.89 28.67
N ARG A 297 12.49 17.33 28.79
CA ARG A 297 13.33 17.00 29.95
C ARG A 297 12.82 17.59 31.27
N GLN A 298 11.92 18.58 31.20
CA GLN A 298 11.23 19.10 32.37
C GLN A 298 10.39 18.02 33.10
N LEU A 299 10.08 16.91 32.42
CA LEU A 299 9.35 15.77 32.96
C LEU A 299 10.27 14.63 33.42
N ASP A 300 11.60 14.80 33.42
CA ASP A 300 12.59 13.79 33.85
C ASP A 300 12.30 13.30 35.29
N ALA A 301 11.72 14.15 36.15
CA ALA A 301 11.37 13.79 37.54
C ALA A 301 10.16 12.85 37.66
N LYS A 302 9.34 12.71 36.60
CA LYS A 302 8.10 11.90 36.61
C LYS A 302 8.27 10.52 35.99
N VAL A 303 9.38 10.27 35.30
CA VAL A 303 9.64 9.02 34.57
C VAL A 303 11.05 8.54 34.89
N ASP A 304 11.20 7.27 35.30
CA ASP A 304 12.53 6.67 35.43
C ASP A 304 13.10 6.36 34.03
N ILE A 305 13.84 7.33 33.49
CA ILE A 305 14.44 7.25 32.16
C ILE A 305 15.43 6.10 32.06
N THR A 306 16.19 5.80 33.12
CA THR A 306 17.23 4.76 33.05
C THR A 306 16.59 3.38 32.96
N ALA A 307 15.53 3.13 33.73
CA ALA A 307 14.72 1.92 33.61
C ALA A 307 14.08 1.83 32.22
N LEU A 308 13.54 2.93 31.71
CA LEU A 308 12.89 2.98 30.41
C LEU A 308 13.88 2.73 29.25
N GLU A 309 15.07 3.32 29.28
CA GLU A 309 16.16 3.06 28.32
C GLU A 309 16.55 1.58 28.30
N LYS A 310 16.57 0.91 29.47
CA LYS A 310 16.85 -0.52 29.58
C LYS A 310 15.71 -1.38 29.02
N LEU A 311 14.44 -0.99 29.23
CA LEU A 311 13.27 -1.69 28.71
C LEU A 311 13.16 -1.59 27.19
N VAL A 312 13.43 -0.39 26.65
CA VAL A 312 13.52 -0.12 25.21
C VAL A 312 14.80 -0.73 24.63
N GLY A 313 15.85 -0.87 25.43
CA GLY A 313 17.15 -1.45 25.07
C GLY A 313 18.03 -0.52 24.24
N HIS A 314 17.80 0.80 24.30
CA HIS A 314 18.60 1.82 23.63
C HIS A 314 18.89 2.96 24.60
N SER A 315 20.17 3.35 24.69
CA SER A 315 20.60 4.53 25.44
C SER A 315 20.51 5.75 24.54
N PHE A 316 19.65 6.71 24.92
CA PHE A 316 19.35 7.89 24.13
C PHE A 316 20.39 8.98 24.33
N VAL A 317 20.81 9.60 23.24
CA VAL A 317 21.54 10.87 23.29
C VAL A 317 20.58 11.98 23.71
N HIS A 318 19.43 12.04 23.04
CA HIS A 318 18.37 13.02 23.22
C HIS A 318 17.20 12.40 23.99
N LYS A 319 17.35 12.32 25.32
CA LYS A 319 16.36 11.71 26.24
C LYS A 319 14.96 12.30 26.14
N GLY A 320 14.84 13.55 25.69
CA GLY A 320 13.55 14.20 25.45
C GLY A 320 12.68 13.47 24.42
N LEU A 321 13.28 12.82 23.41
CA LEU A 321 12.55 12.01 22.43
C LEU A 321 11.88 10.79 23.09
N LEU A 322 12.58 10.16 24.03
CA LEU A 322 12.05 9.02 24.78
C LEU A 322 10.89 9.45 25.68
N VAL A 323 11.03 10.57 26.40
CA VAL A 323 9.94 11.10 27.23
C VAL A 323 8.73 11.47 26.38
N GLN A 324 8.95 12.10 25.20
CA GLN A 324 7.87 12.42 24.26
C GLN A 324 7.12 11.17 23.79
N ALA A 325 7.82 10.07 23.52
CA ALA A 325 7.22 8.81 23.08
C ALA A 325 6.26 8.20 24.13
N PHE A 326 6.39 8.57 25.41
CA PHE A 326 5.57 8.10 26.52
C PHE A 326 4.60 9.17 27.06
N LEU A 327 4.32 10.21 26.28
CA LEU A 327 3.40 11.29 26.66
C LEU A 327 2.08 11.20 25.89
N HIS A 328 0.99 10.86 26.58
CA HIS A 328 -0.34 10.74 25.97
C HIS A 328 -1.00 12.13 25.76
N PRO A 329 -1.77 12.37 24.68
CA PRO A 329 -2.43 13.64 24.40
C PRO A 329 -3.35 14.18 25.52
N SER A 330 -3.88 13.29 26.37
CA SER A 330 -4.74 13.68 27.50
C SER A 330 -3.96 14.28 28.68
N TYR A 331 -2.63 14.30 28.64
CA TYR A 331 -1.83 14.84 29.72
C TYR A 331 -1.84 16.38 29.65
N ASN A 332 -2.43 17.04 30.65
CA ASN A 332 -2.77 18.46 30.61
C ASN A 332 -1.56 19.41 30.69
N HIS A 333 -0.38 18.92 31.08
CA HIS A 333 0.86 19.69 31.08
C HIS A 333 1.61 19.57 29.75
N HIS A 334 0.94 19.87 28.64
CA HIS A 334 1.52 19.69 27.30
C HIS A 334 2.60 20.73 27.01
N LEU A 335 3.84 20.26 26.90
CA LEU A 335 5.02 21.04 26.55
C LEU A 335 5.20 21.19 25.02
N GLY A 336 4.10 21.30 24.27
CA GLY A 336 4.13 21.51 22.82
C GLY A 336 4.19 20.25 21.94
N GLY A 337 3.95 19.04 22.48
CA GLY A 337 3.83 17.81 21.67
C GLY A 337 3.47 16.56 22.47
N CYS A 338 3.19 15.46 21.79
CA CYS A 338 2.89 14.14 22.37
C CYS A 338 3.47 13.02 21.47
N TYR A 339 3.23 11.75 21.82
CA TYR A 339 3.77 10.61 21.09
C TYR A 339 3.26 10.48 19.64
N GLN A 340 2.11 11.07 19.30
CA GLN A 340 1.39 10.84 18.03
C GLN A 340 2.23 11.11 16.77
N ARG A 341 3.08 12.14 16.78
CA ARG A 341 3.98 12.39 15.63
C ARG A 341 5.07 11.32 15.52
N LEU A 342 5.59 10.84 16.65
CA LEU A 342 6.57 9.76 16.68
C LEU A 342 5.94 8.42 16.30
N GLU A 343 4.69 8.16 16.69
CA GLU A 343 3.88 7.02 16.24
C GLU A 343 3.78 7.02 14.72
N PHE A 344 3.38 8.15 14.11
CA PHE A 344 3.31 8.27 12.64
C PHE A 344 4.61 7.88 11.92
N LEU A 345 5.76 8.34 12.45
CA LEU A 345 7.07 8.00 11.90
C LEU A 345 7.42 6.53 12.14
N GLY A 346 7.17 6.05 13.36
CA GLY A 346 7.44 4.70 13.81
C GLY A 346 6.64 3.62 13.08
N ASP A 347 5.36 3.87 12.79
CA ASP A 347 4.50 3.04 11.94
C ASP A 347 5.16 2.79 10.59
N ALA A 348 5.60 3.88 9.93
CA ALA A 348 6.23 3.79 8.61
C ALA A 348 7.58 3.05 8.66
N VAL A 349 8.38 3.25 9.72
CA VAL A 349 9.64 2.53 9.95
C VAL A 349 9.39 1.05 10.18
N LEU A 350 8.46 0.70 11.06
CA LEU A 350 8.13 -0.69 11.41
C LEU A 350 7.56 -1.46 10.22
N ASP A 351 6.63 -0.86 9.47
CA ASP A 351 6.06 -1.49 8.27
C ASP A 351 7.16 -1.81 7.26
N TYR A 352 8.09 -0.88 7.03
CA TYR A 352 9.22 -1.12 6.13
C TYR A 352 10.17 -2.20 6.66
N LEU A 353 10.62 -2.11 7.92
CA LEU A 353 11.54 -3.08 8.49
C LEU A 353 10.93 -4.49 8.44
N ILE A 354 9.70 -4.66 8.93
CA ILE A 354 9.03 -5.96 8.96
C ILE A 354 8.80 -6.49 7.54
N THR A 355 8.43 -5.63 6.59
CA THR A 355 8.30 -6.06 5.19
C THR A 355 9.64 -6.50 4.60
N SER A 356 10.72 -5.77 4.90
CA SER A 356 12.10 -6.11 4.49
C SER A 356 12.57 -7.44 5.12
N TYR A 357 12.19 -7.71 6.38
CA TYR A 357 12.40 -9.00 7.04
C TYR A 357 11.71 -10.13 6.31
N LEU A 358 10.40 -10.01 6.12
CA LEU A 358 9.60 -11.06 5.51
C LEU A 358 10.04 -11.31 4.06
N TYR A 359 10.38 -10.25 3.33
CA TYR A 359 10.89 -10.34 1.96
C TYR A 359 12.23 -11.09 1.89
N SER A 360 13.16 -10.83 2.82
CA SER A 360 14.50 -11.43 2.85
C SER A 360 14.51 -12.87 3.37
N VAL A 361 13.79 -13.15 4.45
CA VAL A 361 13.79 -14.47 5.11
C VAL A 361 13.00 -15.50 4.32
N TYR A 362 11.95 -15.08 3.61
CA TYR A 362 11.02 -15.98 2.94
C TYR A 362 10.92 -15.72 1.42
N PRO A 363 11.99 -15.97 0.65
CA PRO A 363 12.00 -15.68 -0.80
C PRO A 363 11.05 -16.56 -1.62
N LYS A 364 10.60 -17.69 -1.07
CA LYS A 364 9.71 -18.65 -1.74
C LYS A 364 8.22 -18.44 -1.47
N LEU A 365 7.87 -17.53 -0.55
CA LEU A 365 6.47 -17.25 -0.26
C LEU A 365 5.82 -16.52 -1.43
N THR A 366 4.55 -16.84 -1.67
CA THR A 366 3.76 -16.12 -2.65
C THR A 366 3.50 -14.70 -2.16
N PRO A 367 3.25 -13.74 -3.07
CA PRO A 367 2.97 -12.35 -2.69
C PRO A 367 1.75 -12.22 -1.76
N GLY A 368 0.71 -13.02 -2.00
CA GLY A 368 -0.46 -13.10 -1.15
C GLY A 368 -0.13 -13.55 0.28
N GLN A 369 0.73 -14.55 0.44
CA GLN A 369 1.21 -15.04 1.74
C GLN A 369 2.10 -14.00 2.44
N LEU A 370 2.95 -13.31 1.69
CA LEU A 370 3.81 -12.25 2.22
C LEU A 370 2.97 -11.09 2.79
N THR A 371 1.94 -10.69 2.04
CA THR A 371 0.97 -9.66 2.47
C THR A 371 0.22 -10.08 3.73
N ASP A 372 -0.19 -11.35 3.82
CA ASP A 372 -0.82 -11.88 5.02
C ASP A 372 0.14 -11.79 6.21
N LEU A 373 1.36 -12.31 6.08
CA LEU A 373 2.36 -12.25 7.15
C LEU A 373 2.66 -10.82 7.58
N ARG A 374 2.74 -9.88 6.63
CA ARG A 374 2.88 -8.46 6.94
C ARG A 374 1.73 -7.98 7.81
N SER A 375 0.49 -8.25 7.41
CA SER A 375 -0.70 -7.82 8.16
C SER A 375 -0.84 -8.46 9.55
N PHE A 376 -0.28 -9.65 9.77
CA PHE A 376 -0.23 -10.28 11.10
C PHE A 376 0.89 -9.76 11.98
N SER A 377 2.05 -9.49 11.37
CA SER A 377 3.26 -9.06 12.08
C SER A 377 3.16 -7.58 12.48
N VAL A 378 2.65 -6.75 11.57
CA VAL A 378 2.42 -5.32 11.77
C VAL A 378 0.96 -5.10 12.15
N CYS A 379 0.60 -5.42 13.40
CA CYS A 379 -0.73 -5.08 13.89
C CYS A 379 -0.70 -4.57 15.33
N ASN A 380 -1.61 -3.64 15.61
CA ASN A 380 -1.75 -3.01 16.92
C ASN A 380 -1.90 -4.03 18.06
N ASN A 381 -2.56 -5.17 17.82
CA ASN A 381 -2.70 -6.22 18.83
C ASN A 381 -1.35 -6.89 19.17
N SER A 382 -0.51 -7.14 18.17
CA SER A 382 0.83 -7.70 18.39
C SER A 382 1.71 -6.70 19.14
N PHE A 383 1.68 -5.42 18.75
CA PHE A 383 2.44 -4.37 19.43
C PHE A 383 1.94 -4.10 20.86
N ALA A 384 0.63 -4.09 21.09
CA ALA A 384 0.07 -3.95 22.42
C ALA A 384 0.45 -5.12 23.35
N ALA A 385 0.51 -6.35 22.82
CA ALA A 385 1.01 -7.49 23.58
C ALA A 385 2.50 -7.33 23.95
N ILE A 386 3.33 -6.83 23.03
CA ILE A 386 4.74 -6.51 23.30
C ILE A 386 4.85 -5.43 24.39
N ALA A 387 4.12 -4.33 24.27
CA ALA A 387 4.08 -3.26 25.25
C ALA A 387 3.63 -3.74 26.64
N ALA A 388 2.64 -4.63 26.70
CA ALA A 388 2.18 -5.23 27.95
C ALA A 388 3.26 -6.14 28.57
N HIS A 389 3.93 -6.98 27.78
CA HIS A 389 5.00 -7.86 28.26
C HIS A 389 6.24 -7.10 28.73
N ARG A 390 6.52 -5.94 28.13
CA ARG A 390 7.66 -5.06 28.49
C ARG A 390 7.30 -3.99 29.53
N SER A 391 6.07 -4.01 30.07
CA SER A 391 5.59 -3.04 31.07
C SER A 391 5.63 -1.57 30.61
N PHE A 392 5.48 -1.28 29.32
CA PHE A 392 5.49 0.11 28.80
C PHE A 392 4.38 0.99 29.40
N HIS A 393 3.24 0.38 29.75
CA HIS A 393 2.10 1.06 30.37
C HIS A 393 2.44 1.71 31.73
N GLU A 394 3.46 1.21 32.44
CA GLU A 394 3.87 1.74 33.75
C GLU A 394 4.61 3.09 33.63
N PHE A 395 5.14 3.40 32.44
CA PHE A 395 5.92 4.61 32.17
C PHE A 395 5.14 5.67 31.37
N LEU A 396 3.90 5.37 30.96
CA LEU A 396 3.06 6.30 30.21
C LEU A 396 2.57 7.44 31.12
N LEU A 397 2.74 8.68 30.65
CA LEU A 397 2.19 9.86 31.29
C LEU A 397 0.82 10.20 30.69
N TYR A 398 -0.23 10.16 31.52
CA TYR A 398 -1.61 10.42 31.12
C TYR A 398 -2.46 10.85 32.33
N ASP A 399 -3.50 11.66 32.09
CA ASP A 399 -4.47 12.07 33.14
C ASP A 399 -5.84 11.37 33.03
N SER A 400 -6.06 10.53 32.01
CA SER A 400 -7.36 9.90 31.74
C SER A 400 -7.58 8.63 32.58
N SER A 401 -8.59 8.63 33.45
CA SER A 401 -8.97 7.47 34.28
C SER A 401 -9.57 6.32 33.47
N THR A 402 -10.35 6.62 32.43
CA THR A 402 -10.94 5.61 31.53
C THR A 402 -9.88 4.86 30.73
N LEU A 403 -8.82 5.56 30.31
CA LEU A 403 -7.67 4.95 29.66
C LEU A 403 -6.96 3.99 30.64
N CYS A 404 -6.72 4.42 31.88
CA CYS A 404 -6.11 3.59 32.94
C CYS A 404 -6.83 2.24 33.09
N GLU A 405 -8.15 2.26 33.28
CA GLU A 405 -8.94 1.05 33.45
C GLU A 405 -8.86 0.12 32.24
N SER A 406 -8.90 0.69 31.03
CA SER A 406 -8.83 -0.10 29.79
C SER A 406 -7.48 -0.78 29.61
N MET A 407 -6.38 -0.09 29.97
CA MET A 407 -5.03 -0.63 29.91
C MET A 407 -4.82 -1.73 30.93
N ASN A 408 -5.20 -1.50 32.19
CA ASN A 408 -5.04 -2.49 33.25
C ASN A 408 -5.84 -3.77 32.96
N LYS A 409 -7.11 -3.64 32.55
CA LYS A 409 -7.94 -4.80 32.12
C LYS A 409 -7.26 -5.62 31.02
N TYR A 410 -6.64 -4.96 30.05
CA TYR A 410 -5.95 -5.65 28.96
C TYR A 410 -4.63 -6.30 29.41
N VAL A 411 -3.81 -5.58 30.18
CA VAL A 411 -2.54 -6.09 30.71
C VAL A 411 -2.77 -7.31 31.60
N ASP A 412 -3.76 -7.26 32.49
CA ASP A 412 -4.13 -8.38 33.35
C ASP A 412 -4.56 -9.58 32.53
N PHE A 413 -5.39 -9.36 31.50
CA PHE A 413 -5.78 -10.42 30.56
C PHE A 413 -4.58 -11.04 29.82
N ILE A 414 -3.61 -10.24 29.37
CA ILE A 414 -2.40 -10.77 28.70
C ILE A 414 -1.53 -11.55 29.68
N ARG A 415 -1.42 -11.13 30.95
CA ARG A 415 -0.68 -11.82 32.00
C ARG A 415 -1.37 -13.11 32.50
N THR A 416 -2.68 -13.25 32.26
CA THR A 416 -3.49 -14.43 32.63
C THR A 416 -3.08 -15.71 31.85
N THR A 417 -3.22 -16.89 32.46
CA THR A 417 -2.77 -18.18 31.89
C THR A 417 -3.57 -18.61 30.64
N ALA A 418 -2.95 -19.41 29.77
CA ALA A 418 -3.54 -19.83 28.49
C ALA A 418 -4.82 -20.70 28.64
N SER A 419 -5.04 -21.30 29.81
CA SER A 419 -6.22 -22.12 30.10
C SER A 419 -7.46 -21.27 30.40
N GLU A 420 -7.29 -20.10 31.01
CA GLU A 420 -8.36 -19.15 31.35
C GLU A 420 -8.77 -18.28 30.15
N LYS A 421 -7.83 -18.00 29.23
CA LYS A 421 -8.07 -17.24 27.99
C LYS A 421 -9.07 -17.88 27.01
N ARG A 422 -9.34 -19.18 27.11
CA ARG A 422 -10.30 -19.89 26.22
C ARG A 422 -11.76 -19.71 26.62
N LEU A 423 -12.02 -19.25 27.85
CA LEU A 423 -13.37 -19.19 28.44
C LEU A 423 -13.95 -17.76 28.49
N VAL A 424 -13.13 -16.73 28.20
CA VAL A 424 -13.51 -15.32 28.35
C VAL A 424 -13.34 -14.56 27.03
N GLU A 425 -14.37 -13.81 26.62
CA GLU A 425 -14.26 -12.87 25.51
C GLU A 425 -13.27 -11.75 25.92
N GLY A 426 -12.11 -11.71 25.24
CA GLY A 426 -11.00 -10.83 25.66
C GLY A 426 -11.37 -9.34 25.57
N PRO A 427 -10.82 -8.50 26.47
CA PRO A 427 -11.05 -7.06 26.44
C PRO A 427 -10.56 -6.45 25.12
N SER A 428 -11.19 -5.36 24.69
CA SER A 428 -10.75 -4.63 23.51
C SER A 428 -9.33 -4.12 23.71
N CYS A 429 -8.44 -4.43 22.77
CA CYS A 429 -7.06 -3.95 22.76
C CYS A 429 -7.01 -2.41 22.79
N PRO A 430 -6.42 -1.80 23.83
CA PRO A 430 -6.15 -0.36 23.84
C PRO A 430 -5.17 -0.02 22.72
N LYS A 431 -5.52 0.96 21.88
CA LYS A 431 -4.65 1.39 20.77
C LYS A 431 -3.33 1.96 21.26
N VAL A 432 -3.40 2.79 22.30
CA VAL A 432 -2.25 3.46 22.94
C VAL A 432 -1.07 2.52 23.19
N LEU A 433 -1.31 1.26 23.60
CA LEU A 433 -0.22 0.31 23.84
C LEU A 433 0.56 -0.05 22.57
N GLY A 434 -0.10 -0.17 21.43
CA GLY A 434 0.57 -0.36 20.14
C GLY A 434 1.27 0.92 19.70
N ASP A 435 0.57 2.05 19.81
CA ASP A 435 1.11 3.37 19.47
C ASP A 435 2.42 3.68 20.24
N LEU A 436 2.56 3.21 21.49
CA LEU A 436 3.79 3.37 22.27
C LEU A 436 4.99 2.61 21.71
N VAL A 437 4.78 1.42 21.15
CA VAL A 437 5.85 0.66 20.48
C VAL A 437 6.28 1.40 19.22
N GLU A 438 5.32 1.86 18.43
CA GLU A 438 5.58 2.64 17.21
C GLU A 438 6.31 3.93 17.55
N ALA A 439 5.81 4.72 18.51
CA ALA A 439 6.44 5.96 18.95
C ALA A 439 7.85 5.75 19.51
N SER A 440 8.08 4.66 20.25
CA SER A 440 9.41 4.31 20.74
C SER A 440 10.37 4.03 19.59
N VAL A 441 9.93 3.28 18.56
CA VAL A 441 10.74 3.02 17.37
C VAL A 441 11.01 4.30 16.58
N GLY A 442 10.02 5.18 16.45
CA GLY A 442 10.19 6.50 15.84
C GLY A 442 11.22 7.37 16.59
N ALA A 443 11.20 7.35 17.93
CA ALA A 443 12.16 8.05 18.77
C ALA A 443 13.59 7.50 18.60
N ILE A 444 13.77 6.17 18.62
CA ILE A 444 15.08 5.53 18.39
C ILE A 444 15.59 5.87 16.99
N PHE A 445 14.71 5.84 15.99
CA PHE A 445 15.08 6.14 14.60
C PHE A 445 15.64 7.57 14.46
N LEU A 446 15.05 8.55 15.15
CA LEU A 446 15.58 9.92 15.20
C LEU A 446 16.89 10.02 15.98
N ASP A 447 16.94 9.45 17.19
CA ASP A 447 18.11 9.51 18.07
C ASP A 447 19.35 8.82 17.48
N THR A 448 19.14 7.82 16.63
CA THR A 448 20.23 7.13 15.91
C THR A 448 20.64 7.84 14.61
N GLY A 449 20.06 9.01 14.30
CA GLY A 449 20.36 9.73 13.07
C GLY A 449 19.92 8.97 11.82
N PHE A 450 18.79 8.27 11.89
CA PHE A 450 18.26 7.39 10.84
C PHE A 450 19.07 6.12 10.55
N ASP A 451 19.82 5.59 11.52
CA ASP A 451 20.49 4.29 11.41
C ASP A 451 19.48 3.12 11.48
N LEU A 452 18.95 2.72 10.33
CA LEU A 452 18.04 1.58 10.25
C LEU A 452 18.70 0.24 10.62
N ASN A 453 20.03 0.08 10.49
CA ASN A 453 20.68 -1.16 10.93
C ASN A 453 20.63 -1.30 12.46
N ARG A 454 20.77 -0.20 13.19
CA ARG A 454 20.63 -0.19 14.64
C ARG A 454 19.19 -0.42 15.06
N VAL A 455 18.24 0.30 14.47
CA VAL A 455 16.80 0.09 14.72
C VAL A 455 16.38 -1.34 14.39
N TRP A 456 16.88 -1.89 13.29
CA TRP A 456 16.62 -3.27 12.88
C TRP A 456 17.01 -4.31 13.93
N LYS A 457 18.22 -4.21 14.47
CA LYS A 457 18.69 -5.11 15.54
C LYS A 457 17.78 -5.04 16.77
N MET A 458 17.32 -3.84 17.10
CA MET A 458 16.39 -3.60 18.20
C MET A 458 15.03 -4.22 17.93
N VAL A 459 14.44 -3.96 16.76
CA VAL A 459 13.14 -4.51 16.36
C VAL A 459 13.16 -6.03 16.32
N LEU A 460 14.23 -6.67 15.83
CA LEU A 460 14.36 -8.13 15.89
C LEU A 460 14.35 -8.65 17.33
N SER A 461 15.06 -7.99 18.25
CA SER A 461 15.03 -8.32 19.68
C SER A 461 13.66 -8.11 20.33
N PHE A 462 12.91 -7.07 19.91
CA PHE A 462 11.54 -6.82 20.36
C PHE A 462 10.57 -7.90 19.89
N MET A 463 10.74 -8.36 18.66
CA MET A 463 9.77 -9.21 17.99
C MET A 463 10.05 -10.72 18.17
N ASP A 464 11.27 -11.15 18.49
CA ASP A 464 11.61 -12.57 18.70
C ASP A 464 10.67 -13.32 19.68
N PRO A 465 10.22 -12.73 20.81
CA PRO A 465 9.28 -13.40 21.72
C PRO A 465 7.83 -13.51 21.17
N VAL A 466 7.45 -12.68 20.20
CA VAL A 466 6.06 -12.51 19.72
C VAL A 466 5.87 -13.01 18.27
N ILE A 467 6.94 -13.13 17.48
CA ILE A 467 6.99 -13.86 16.20
C ILE A 467 6.98 -15.40 16.43
N SER A 468 6.33 -15.84 17.50
CA SER A 468 5.85 -17.20 17.61
C SER A 468 4.67 -17.37 16.65
N PHE A 469 4.97 -17.67 15.39
CA PHE A 469 4.03 -17.92 14.29
C PHE A 469 3.00 -19.05 14.54
N SER A 470 3.04 -19.70 15.70
CA SER A 470 2.15 -20.79 16.14
C SER A 470 0.69 -20.39 16.39
N LYS A 471 0.29 -19.14 16.11
CA LYS A 471 -1.10 -18.66 16.18
C LYS A 471 -1.61 -18.02 14.87
N LEU A 472 -0.89 -18.19 13.76
CA LEU A 472 -1.27 -17.62 12.45
C LEU A 472 -2.56 -18.26 11.92
N GLN A 473 -3.69 -17.58 12.11
CA GLN A 473 -4.94 -17.88 11.41
C GLN A 473 -5.20 -16.79 10.37
N LEU A 474 -5.36 -17.18 9.10
CA LEU A 474 -5.73 -16.27 8.01
C LEU A 474 -6.96 -15.42 8.38
N HIS A 475 -7.04 -14.20 7.84
CA HIS A 475 -8.20 -13.36 8.12
C HIS A 475 -9.48 -14.08 7.65
N PRO A 476 -10.51 -14.28 8.50
CA PRO A 476 -11.63 -15.17 8.20
C PRO A 476 -12.37 -14.86 6.89
N VAL A 477 -12.47 -13.59 6.51
CA VAL A 477 -13.11 -13.21 5.25
C VAL A 477 -12.30 -13.70 4.03
N ARG A 478 -10.97 -13.64 4.11
CA ARG A 478 -10.08 -14.06 3.02
C ARG A 478 -10.00 -15.58 2.94
N GLU A 479 -9.87 -16.26 4.08
CA GLU A 479 -9.92 -17.73 4.12
C GLU A 479 -11.23 -18.25 3.51
N LEU A 480 -12.37 -17.60 3.79
CA LEU A 480 -13.64 -17.96 3.16
C LEU A 480 -13.64 -17.70 1.65
N GLN A 481 -13.04 -16.59 1.20
CA GLN A 481 -12.92 -16.29 -0.24
C GLN A 481 -12.06 -17.30 -0.98
N GLU A 482 -10.94 -17.72 -0.39
CA GLU A 482 -10.04 -18.74 -0.96
C GLU A 482 -10.72 -20.12 -1.02
N LEU A 483 -11.44 -20.51 0.05
CA LEU A 483 -12.30 -21.70 0.03
C LEU A 483 -13.34 -21.64 -1.08
N CYS A 484 -14.05 -20.52 -1.19
CA CYS A 484 -15.05 -20.34 -2.22
C CYS A 484 -14.45 -20.38 -3.63
N GLN A 485 -13.30 -19.76 -3.86
CA GLN A 485 -12.62 -19.83 -5.16
C GLN A 485 -12.18 -21.25 -5.51
N PHE A 486 -11.63 -21.99 -4.55
CA PHE A 486 -11.17 -23.37 -4.74
C PHE A 486 -12.32 -24.31 -5.15
N TYR A 487 -13.47 -24.19 -4.50
CA TYR A 487 -14.65 -25.01 -4.79
C TYR A 487 -15.61 -24.37 -5.82
N ASN A 488 -15.25 -23.22 -6.39
CA ASN A 488 -16.06 -22.43 -7.32
C ASN A 488 -17.45 -22.05 -6.76
N TRP A 489 -17.48 -21.63 -5.50
CA TRP A 489 -18.64 -21.12 -4.77
C TRP A 489 -18.72 -19.60 -4.76
N LYS A 490 -19.91 -19.08 -4.47
CA LYS A 490 -20.15 -17.65 -4.32
C LYS A 490 -20.34 -17.32 -2.84
N ALA A 491 -19.58 -16.35 -2.33
CA ALA A 491 -19.76 -15.79 -0.98
C ALA A 491 -20.40 -14.40 -1.04
N GLU A 492 -21.44 -14.19 -0.26
CA GLU A 492 -22.12 -12.90 -0.11
C GLU A 492 -22.14 -12.48 1.36
N PHE A 493 -22.04 -11.17 1.61
CA PHE A 493 -22.06 -10.59 2.95
C PHE A 493 -23.07 -9.45 3.04
N PRO A 494 -24.39 -9.71 2.92
CA PRO A 494 -25.42 -8.72 3.18
C PRO A 494 -25.23 -8.09 4.57
N LEU A 495 -25.18 -6.76 4.59
CA LEU A 495 -25.03 -5.95 5.79
C LEU A 495 -26.34 -5.25 6.10
N SER A 496 -26.81 -5.39 7.34
CA SER A 496 -27.97 -4.71 7.88
C SER A 496 -27.58 -3.93 9.15
N LYS A 497 -28.23 -2.80 9.40
CA LYS A 497 -28.02 -1.98 10.60
C LYS A 497 -29.33 -1.91 11.39
N LYS A 498 -29.32 -2.40 12.63
CA LYS A 498 -30.45 -2.31 13.57
C LYS A 498 -29.92 -1.86 14.92
N ASP A 499 -30.58 -0.87 15.54
CA ASP A 499 -30.30 -0.38 16.90
C ASP A 499 -28.83 -0.05 17.19
N GLY A 500 -28.14 0.57 16.22
CA GLY A 500 -26.73 0.95 16.36
C GLY A 500 -25.72 -0.20 16.28
N MET A 501 -26.18 -1.44 16.08
CA MET A 501 -25.35 -2.61 15.75
C MET A 501 -25.45 -2.94 14.25
N PHE A 502 -24.31 -3.34 13.67
CA PHE A 502 -24.24 -3.88 12.31
C PHE A 502 -24.34 -5.40 12.40
N THR A 503 -25.34 -5.97 11.74
CA THR A 503 -25.52 -7.41 11.60
C THR A 503 -25.16 -7.81 10.18
N VAL A 504 -24.18 -8.70 10.05
CA VAL A 504 -23.75 -9.28 8.77
C VAL A 504 -24.16 -10.74 8.73
N GLU A 505 -24.86 -11.10 7.67
CA GLU A 505 -25.18 -12.49 7.34
C GLU A 505 -24.22 -12.92 6.23
N ALA A 506 -23.32 -13.87 6.50
CA ALA A 506 -22.46 -14.48 5.50
C ALA A 506 -23.22 -15.64 4.85
N LYS A 507 -23.34 -15.64 3.52
CA LYS A 507 -23.96 -16.72 2.73
C LYS A 507 -22.94 -17.30 1.76
N VAL A 508 -22.81 -18.62 1.73
CA VAL A 508 -22.00 -19.35 0.74
C VAL A 508 -22.91 -20.28 -0.03
N THR A 509 -22.91 -20.14 -1.36
CA THR A 509 -23.70 -20.97 -2.28
C THR A 509 -22.82 -21.63 -3.33
N GLY A 510 -23.03 -22.91 -3.55
CA GLY A 510 -22.24 -23.75 -4.45
C GLY A 510 -23.00 -24.99 -4.92
N VAL A 511 -22.39 -25.75 -5.83
CA VAL A 511 -23.03 -26.92 -6.48
C VAL A 511 -23.57 -27.95 -5.48
N ASN A 512 -23.01 -28.04 -4.26
CA ASN A 512 -23.46 -28.94 -3.19
C ASN A 512 -23.41 -28.32 -1.77
N VAL A 513 -23.34 -26.99 -1.66
CA VAL A 513 -23.21 -26.29 -0.36
C VAL A 513 -24.10 -25.06 -0.33
N CYS A 514 -24.90 -24.94 0.73
CA CYS A 514 -25.59 -23.72 1.11
C CYS A 514 -25.41 -23.54 2.62
N ALA A 515 -24.53 -22.62 3.01
CA ALA A 515 -24.25 -22.33 4.41
C ALA A 515 -24.52 -20.85 4.69
N THR A 516 -25.11 -20.57 5.85
CA THR A 516 -25.36 -19.20 6.31
C THR A 516 -24.92 -19.03 7.75
N ALA A 517 -24.34 -17.88 8.09
CA ALA A 517 -24.01 -17.54 9.46
C ALA A 517 -24.18 -16.04 9.72
N CYS A 518 -24.70 -15.69 10.89
CA CYS A 518 -24.93 -14.31 11.30
C CYS A 518 -24.03 -13.89 12.46
N ALA A 519 -23.54 -12.66 12.40
CA ALA A 519 -22.88 -12.00 13.52
C ALA A 519 -23.25 -10.52 13.59
N ALA A 520 -23.33 -9.99 14.81
CA ALA A 520 -23.63 -8.59 15.07
C ALA A 520 -22.47 -7.94 15.85
N ASN A 521 -22.11 -6.71 15.48
CA ASN A 521 -21.08 -5.94 16.18
C ASN A 521 -21.33 -4.43 16.00
N ARG A 522 -20.77 -3.60 16.88
CA ARG A 522 -20.82 -2.12 16.74
C ARG A 522 -20.04 -1.61 15.53
N ASN A 523 -19.09 -2.40 15.01
CA ASN A 523 -18.34 -2.11 13.78
C ASN A 523 -18.71 -3.13 12.68
N GLY A 524 -19.17 -2.65 11.53
CA GLY A 524 -19.53 -3.50 10.37
C GLY A 524 -18.39 -4.39 9.86
N LYS A 525 -17.13 -3.92 9.92
CA LYS A 525 -15.96 -4.75 9.54
C LYS A 525 -15.75 -5.91 10.52
N ALA A 526 -15.94 -5.67 11.81
CA ALA A 526 -15.83 -6.70 12.84
C ALA A 526 -16.98 -7.71 12.74
N ALA A 527 -18.22 -7.24 12.50
CA ALA A 527 -19.38 -8.11 12.26
C ALA A 527 -19.15 -9.03 11.05
N LYS A 528 -18.63 -8.49 9.94
CA LYS A 528 -18.27 -9.28 8.76
C LYS A 528 -17.24 -10.37 9.07
N ARG A 529 -16.21 -10.04 9.86
CA ARG A 529 -15.17 -10.99 10.29
C ARG A 529 -15.76 -12.13 11.13
N MET A 530 -16.58 -11.80 12.12
CA MET A 530 -17.22 -12.78 12.99
C MET A 530 -18.18 -13.70 12.21
N ALA A 531 -18.96 -13.15 11.28
CA ALA A 531 -19.85 -13.93 10.42
C ALA A 531 -19.05 -14.90 9.54
N ALA A 532 -17.95 -14.43 8.93
CA ALA A 532 -17.02 -15.26 8.17
C ALA A 532 -16.40 -16.38 9.02
N GLN A 533 -16.01 -16.09 10.27
CA GLN A 533 -15.41 -17.07 11.16
C GLN A 533 -16.41 -18.17 11.56
N LYS A 534 -17.67 -17.81 11.82
CA LYS A 534 -18.74 -18.78 12.11
C LYS A 534 -19.01 -19.70 10.92
N ILE A 535 -19.17 -19.16 9.71
CA ILE A 535 -19.45 -19.98 8.52
C ILE A 535 -18.28 -20.88 8.15
N ILE A 536 -17.03 -20.42 8.32
CA ILE A 536 -15.84 -21.28 8.16
C ILE A 536 -15.89 -22.45 9.15
N GLY A 537 -16.25 -22.20 10.41
CA GLY A 537 -16.42 -23.26 11.41
C GLY A 537 -17.43 -24.32 10.95
N THR A 538 -18.58 -23.89 10.42
CA THR A 538 -19.60 -24.79 9.86
C THR A 538 -19.08 -25.58 8.66
N LEU A 539 -18.37 -24.93 7.74
CA LEU A 539 -17.81 -25.58 6.54
C LEU A 539 -16.72 -26.60 6.90
N LYS A 540 -15.84 -26.27 7.85
CA LYS A 540 -14.79 -27.18 8.35
C LYS A 540 -15.38 -28.39 9.08
N ALA A 541 -16.50 -28.22 9.79
CA ALA A 541 -17.23 -29.32 10.43
C ALA A 541 -17.89 -30.27 9.41
N GLN A 542 -18.12 -29.80 8.18
CA GLN A 542 -18.59 -30.60 7.04
C GLN A 542 -17.44 -31.15 6.18
N ASP A 543 -16.22 -31.19 6.73
CA ASP A 543 -14.98 -31.65 6.07
C ASP A 543 -14.52 -30.86 4.83
N TYR A 544 -15.06 -29.66 4.60
CA TYR A 544 -14.53 -28.75 3.58
C TYR A 544 -13.25 -28.08 4.07
N LYS A 545 -12.12 -28.46 3.49
CA LYS A 545 -10.78 -27.93 3.79
C LYS A 545 -10.05 -27.59 2.51
N LEU A 546 -9.33 -26.48 2.51
CA LEU A 546 -8.36 -26.18 1.46
C LEU A 546 -7.31 -27.31 1.41
N LYS A 547 -7.00 -27.82 0.22
CA LYS A 547 -5.86 -28.73 0.01
C LYS A 547 -4.51 -28.01 0.09
N SER A 548 -4.48 -26.68 0.11
CA SER A 548 -3.26 -25.91 0.32
C SER A 548 -2.84 -25.98 1.80
N GLU A 549 -1.55 -26.23 2.03
CA GLU A 549 -0.93 -26.10 3.35
C GLU A 549 -1.31 -24.75 3.98
N SER A 550 -1.68 -24.76 5.25
CA SER A 550 -1.91 -23.53 6.01
C SER A 550 -0.65 -22.68 6.01
N LEU A 551 -0.78 -21.36 6.16
CA LEU A 551 0.37 -20.45 6.20
C LEU A 551 1.40 -20.87 7.27
N GLU A 552 0.94 -21.45 8.39
CA GLU A 552 1.80 -22.02 9.43
C GLU A 552 2.58 -23.26 8.96
N GLU A 553 1.93 -24.18 8.22
CA GLU A 553 2.59 -25.36 7.65
C GLU A 553 3.60 -24.97 6.56
N VAL A 554 3.23 -24.01 5.69
CA VAL A 554 4.14 -23.44 4.69
C VAL A 554 5.35 -22.80 5.38
N LEU A 555 5.16 -22.09 6.48
CA LEU A 555 6.27 -21.49 7.24
C LEU A 555 7.18 -22.53 7.91
N LYS A 556 6.63 -23.68 8.34
CA LYS A 556 7.40 -24.79 8.91
C LYS A 556 8.19 -25.55 7.84
N SER A 557 7.63 -25.72 6.64
CA SER A 557 8.27 -26.41 5.52
C SER A 557 9.24 -25.52 4.73
N THR A 558 9.08 -24.19 4.81
CA THR A 558 9.92 -23.23 4.08
C THR A 558 11.28 -23.03 4.73
N ARG A 559 12.35 -23.20 3.93
CA ARG A 559 13.72 -22.85 4.35
C ARG A 559 13.85 -21.35 4.59
N LYS A 560 14.07 -20.96 5.84
CA LYS A 560 14.40 -19.58 6.24
C LYS A 560 15.78 -19.20 5.71
N MET A 561 15.88 -18.00 5.12
CA MET A 561 17.14 -17.36 4.77
C MET A 561 17.64 -16.46 5.90
N LYS A 562 18.89 -16.01 5.82
CA LYS A 562 19.43 -15.04 6.77
C LYS A 562 18.68 -13.72 6.65
N ALA A 563 18.16 -13.22 7.76
CA ALA A 563 17.51 -11.92 7.82
C ALA A 563 18.49 -10.83 7.38
N LYS A 564 18.08 -10.04 6.38
CA LYS A 564 18.87 -8.92 5.85
C LYS A 564 17.95 -7.74 5.60
N LEU A 565 18.37 -6.57 6.08
CA LEU A 565 17.74 -5.31 5.70
C LEU A 565 18.06 -5.03 4.22
N ILE A 566 17.02 -5.01 3.39
CA ILE A 566 17.14 -4.81 1.94
C ILE A 566 17.40 -3.34 1.64
N GLY A 567 18.33 -3.04 0.75
CA GLY A 567 18.51 -1.72 0.13
C GLY A 567 19.04 -0.59 1.02
N TYR A 568 19.18 -0.74 2.33
CA TYR A 568 19.66 0.35 3.19
C TYR A 568 21.15 0.66 2.97
N ASP A 569 21.43 1.84 2.41
CA ASP A 569 22.75 2.33 2.02
C ASP A 569 22.99 3.82 2.41
N GLU A 570 22.14 4.36 3.28
CA GLU A 570 22.29 5.71 3.83
C GLU A 570 23.33 5.74 4.97
N ALA A 571 24.05 6.85 5.08
CA ALA A 571 24.93 7.09 6.23
C ALA A 571 24.10 7.69 7.38
N SER A 572 24.39 7.28 8.61
CA SER A 572 23.77 7.86 9.80
C SER A 572 24.15 9.33 9.94
N ILE A 573 23.19 10.17 10.33
CA ILE A 573 23.42 11.56 10.65
C ILE A 573 24.04 11.67 12.04
N ASP A 574 25.09 12.48 12.18
CA ASP A 574 25.61 12.84 13.49
C ASP A 574 24.66 13.81 14.19
N VAL A 575 23.83 13.28 15.08
CA VAL A 575 22.88 14.05 15.90
C VAL A 575 23.53 14.69 17.13
N THR A 576 24.85 14.51 17.34
CA THR A 576 25.59 15.11 18.46
C THR A 576 26.27 16.43 18.09
N ALA A 577 26.39 16.73 16.80
CA ALA A 577 27.02 17.95 16.31
C ALA A 577 26.18 19.20 16.69
N PRO A 578 26.77 20.23 17.33
CA PRO A 578 26.06 21.46 17.64
C PRO A 578 25.65 22.18 16.34
N VAL A 579 24.36 22.39 16.16
CA VAL A 579 23.83 23.19 15.05
C VAL A 579 24.31 24.63 15.22
N ALA A 580 25.14 25.12 14.29
CA ALA A 580 25.44 26.54 14.19
C ALA A 580 24.14 27.27 13.82
N ILE A 581 23.48 27.86 14.81
CA ILE A 581 22.36 28.77 14.59
C ILE A 581 22.93 29.99 13.85
N PRO A 582 22.51 30.31 12.61
CA PRO A 582 22.88 31.57 12.00
C PRO A 582 22.27 32.70 12.84
N LYS A 583 23.12 33.46 13.53
CA LYS A 583 22.76 34.69 14.24
C LYS A 583 22.42 35.79 13.22
N GLU A 584 21.28 35.70 12.56
CA GLU A 584 20.66 36.84 11.90
C GLU A 584 19.17 36.87 12.18
N LYS A 585 18.84 37.43 13.36
CA LYS A 585 17.71 38.34 13.59
C LYS A 585 17.68 38.72 15.07
N LEU A 586 18.69 39.47 15.49
CA LEU A 586 18.58 40.32 16.67
C LEU A 586 19.55 41.49 16.48
N LYS A 587 19.05 42.56 15.85
CA LYS A 587 19.38 43.95 16.19
C LYS A 587 18.55 44.94 15.36
N SER A 588 18.03 45.91 16.09
CA SER A 588 17.35 47.16 15.76
C SER A 588 18.00 48.01 14.67
N GLN A 589 17.20 48.62 13.77
CA GLN A 589 17.25 50.04 13.42
C GLN A 589 16.10 50.46 12.47
N GLU A 590 15.66 51.70 12.65
CA GLU A 590 14.57 52.44 12.01
C GLU A 590 14.68 52.60 10.46
N PRO A 591 13.59 53.01 9.77
CA PRO A 591 13.50 52.91 8.31
C PRO A 591 13.95 54.19 7.60
N SER A 592 14.91 54.06 6.68
CA SER A 592 15.11 55.03 5.58
C SER A 592 14.46 54.49 4.31
N ARG A 593 13.52 55.27 3.76
CA ARG A 593 12.83 55.05 2.49
C ARG A 593 13.78 54.92 1.29
N SER A 594 13.54 53.94 0.43
CA SER A 594 13.55 54.14 -1.02
C SER A 594 12.81 53.01 -1.74
N THR A 595 12.06 53.44 -2.74
CA THR A 595 11.01 52.78 -3.52
C THR A 595 11.53 51.78 -4.56
N GLU A 596 10.62 50.90 -5.01
CA GLU A 596 10.52 50.15 -6.29
C GLU A 596 10.63 48.62 -6.15
N SER A 597 9.97 47.77 -6.94
CA SER A 597 8.64 47.73 -7.55
C SER A 597 8.41 46.25 -7.97
N ASN A 598 7.14 45.85 -8.11
CA ASN A 598 6.65 44.74 -8.97
C ASN A 598 6.81 43.25 -8.58
N ARG A 599 5.65 42.67 -8.20
CA ARG A 599 4.85 41.62 -8.90
C ARG A 599 4.69 40.21 -8.27
N LEU A 600 3.39 39.90 -8.11
CA LEU A 600 2.65 38.62 -8.16
C LEU A 600 2.91 37.51 -7.13
N GLY A 601 1.87 37.19 -6.35
CA GLY A 601 1.70 35.92 -5.63
C GLY A 601 0.34 35.84 -4.93
N GLY A 602 -0.48 34.85 -5.31
CA GLY A 602 -1.83 34.63 -4.77
C GLY A 602 -1.83 34.27 -3.29
N SER A 603 -2.63 35.00 -2.50
CA SER A 603 -2.78 34.81 -1.05
C SER A 603 -3.96 33.89 -0.72
N SER A 604 -3.68 32.82 0.04
CA SER A 604 -4.69 32.07 0.80
C SER A 604 -5.24 32.99 1.89
N LYS A 605 -6.48 33.47 1.74
CA LYS A 605 -7.14 34.33 2.75
C LYS A 605 -7.34 33.53 4.04
N LYS A 606 -6.67 33.93 5.13
CA LYS A 606 -6.93 33.48 6.51
C LYS A 606 -8.40 33.78 6.90
N THR A 607 -9.03 32.92 7.71
CA THR A 607 -10.43 33.13 8.16
C THR A 607 -10.53 34.26 9.19
N ALA A 608 -11.71 34.87 9.30
CA ALA A 608 -11.93 36.02 10.19
C ALA A 608 -11.75 35.66 11.66
N ARG A 609 -12.23 34.49 12.11
CA ARG A 609 -11.97 33.98 13.46
C ARG A 609 -10.48 33.87 13.75
N SER A 610 -9.70 33.25 12.85
CA SER A 610 -8.26 33.10 13.01
C SER A 610 -7.57 34.46 13.15
N ARG A 611 -8.00 35.43 12.34
CA ARG A 611 -7.49 36.80 12.40
C ARG A 611 -7.85 37.49 13.71
N LEU A 612 -9.05 37.27 14.25
CA LEU A 612 -9.46 37.86 15.52
C LEU A 612 -8.67 37.27 16.71
N TYR A 613 -8.38 35.98 16.69
CA TYR A 613 -7.49 35.34 17.67
C TYR A 613 -6.07 35.89 17.60
N GLU A 614 -5.51 36.07 16.39
CA GLU A 614 -4.20 36.69 16.20
C GLU A 614 -4.16 38.13 16.75
N VAL A 615 -5.23 38.91 16.54
CA VAL A 615 -5.33 40.29 17.04
C VAL A 615 -5.38 40.35 18.56
N CYS A 616 -6.20 39.50 19.20
CA CYS A 616 -6.28 39.48 20.67
C CYS A 616 -4.95 39.03 21.28
N ALA A 617 -4.28 38.03 20.68
CA ALA A 617 -2.98 37.57 21.13
C ALA A 617 -1.87 38.62 20.95
N ALA A 618 -1.89 39.37 19.83
CA ALA A 618 -0.91 40.42 19.55
C ALA A 618 -1.01 41.61 20.51
N ASN A 619 -2.22 41.94 20.97
CA ASN A 619 -2.46 43.03 21.91
C ASN A 619 -2.54 42.57 23.38
N SER A 620 -2.17 41.31 23.68
CA SER A 620 -2.27 40.71 25.02
C SER A 620 -3.66 40.81 25.67
N TRP A 621 -4.72 40.83 24.88
CA TRP A 621 -6.10 40.79 25.38
C TRP A 621 -6.56 39.37 25.65
N LYS A 622 -7.60 39.24 26.46
CA LYS A 622 -8.26 37.96 26.69
C LYS A 622 -8.85 37.42 25.39
N LEU A 623 -8.78 36.10 25.21
CA LEU A 623 -9.21 35.45 23.98
C LEU A 623 -10.71 35.67 23.71
N PRO A 624 -11.11 35.87 22.44
CA PRO A 624 -12.50 36.18 22.07
C PRO A 624 -13.41 34.99 22.36
N THR A 625 -14.53 35.26 23.02
CA THR A 625 -15.57 34.25 23.31
C THR A 625 -16.68 34.31 22.26
N PHE A 626 -17.19 33.15 21.85
CA PHE A 626 -18.23 33.01 20.84
C PHE A 626 -19.45 32.31 21.45
N GLU A 627 -20.57 33.02 21.55
CA GLU A 627 -21.82 32.52 22.12
C GLU A 627 -22.92 32.49 21.05
N CYS A 628 -23.69 31.41 21.00
CA CYS A 628 -24.85 31.30 20.10
C CYS A 628 -26.06 31.92 20.80
N CYS A 629 -26.52 33.08 20.34
CA CYS A 629 -27.56 33.85 21.03
C CYS A 629 -28.98 33.45 20.64
N ASP A 630 -29.22 33.15 19.35
CA ASP A 630 -30.56 32.83 18.86
C ASP A 630 -30.53 31.68 17.85
N GLU A 631 -31.46 30.74 18.00
CA GLU A 631 -31.80 29.72 17.01
C GLU A 631 -33.21 30.00 16.48
N THR A 632 -33.33 30.49 15.24
CA THR A 632 -34.64 30.84 14.65
C THR A 632 -34.96 29.93 13.46
N GLY A 633 -36.25 29.61 13.30
CA GLY A 633 -36.78 28.84 12.16
C GLY A 633 -37.12 27.37 12.44
N PRO A 634 -37.91 26.73 11.56
CA PRO A 634 -38.30 25.32 11.70
C PRO A 634 -37.10 24.38 11.52
N SER A 635 -37.21 23.12 11.98
CA SER A 635 -36.11 22.15 12.04
C SER A 635 -35.33 21.93 10.73
N HIS A 636 -35.96 22.19 9.58
CA HIS A 636 -35.36 22.05 8.24
C HIS A 636 -34.78 23.36 7.67
N LEU A 637 -34.93 24.50 8.35
CA LEU A 637 -34.45 25.83 7.94
C LEU A 637 -33.96 26.64 9.17
N ARG A 638 -33.19 26.01 10.06
CA ARG A 638 -32.62 26.68 11.23
C ARG A 638 -31.56 27.70 10.83
N LYS A 639 -31.63 28.90 11.40
CA LYS A 639 -30.60 29.93 11.34
C LYS A 639 -30.04 30.19 12.73
N PHE A 640 -28.75 30.45 12.81
CA PHE A 640 -27.99 30.66 14.04
C PHE A 640 -27.39 32.06 14.03
N SER A 641 -27.55 32.81 15.11
CA SER A 641 -26.87 34.10 15.33
C SER A 641 -25.81 33.95 16.42
N PHE A 642 -24.63 34.54 16.22
CA PHE A 642 -23.52 34.47 17.16
C PHE A 642 -23.15 35.85 17.68
N LYS A 643 -22.84 35.92 18.97
CA LYS A 643 -22.22 37.06 19.65
C LYS A 643 -20.75 36.75 19.90
N VAL A 644 -19.91 37.73 19.65
CA VAL A 644 -18.49 37.73 20.00
C VAL A 644 -18.26 38.74 21.11
N SER A 645 -17.49 38.37 22.13
CA SER A 645 -17.10 39.28 23.20
C SER A 645 -15.58 39.28 23.38
N ILE A 646 -15.02 40.48 23.55
CA ILE A 646 -13.57 40.73 23.70
C ILE A 646 -13.38 41.68 24.87
N ASP A 647 -12.64 41.24 25.88
CA ASP A 647 -12.29 42.06 27.04
C ASP A 647 -10.96 42.77 26.76
N ILE A 648 -10.97 44.11 26.70
CA ILE A 648 -9.76 44.93 26.54
C ILE A 648 -9.35 45.45 27.92
N GLU A 649 -8.23 44.96 28.45
CA GLU A 649 -7.77 45.28 29.81
C GLU A 649 -7.32 46.74 30.01
N GLU A 650 -6.89 47.43 28.94
CA GLU A 650 -6.35 48.80 29.04
C GLU A 650 -7.43 49.87 29.31
N ASP A 651 -8.69 49.66 28.88
CA ASP A 651 -9.77 50.65 29.00
C ASP A 651 -10.99 50.15 29.83
N SER A 652 -10.94 48.93 30.39
CA SER A 652 -12.08 48.28 31.08
C SER A 652 -13.35 48.14 30.22
N ASP A 653 -13.20 48.16 28.89
CA ASP A 653 -14.30 48.06 27.93
C ASP A 653 -14.44 46.62 27.39
N VAL A 654 -15.69 46.15 27.31
CA VAL A 654 -16.04 44.86 26.69
C VAL A 654 -16.65 45.11 25.33
N ILE A 655 -15.92 44.75 24.28
CA ILE A 655 -16.44 44.86 22.91
C ILE A 655 -17.37 43.68 22.66
N VAL A 656 -18.61 43.99 22.30
CA VAL A 656 -19.61 42.99 21.91
C VAL A 656 -20.03 43.22 20.46
N ALA A 657 -19.85 42.20 19.61
CA ALA A 657 -20.29 42.23 18.22
C ALA A 657 -21.25 41.07 17.93
N PHE A 658 -22.30 41.34 17.14
CA PHE A 658 -23.29 40.35 16.73
C PHE A 658 -23.17 40.08 15.23
N GLY A 659 -23.17 38.80 14.85
CA GLY A 659 -23.22 38.37 13.46
C GLY A 659 -24.65 38.11 12.96
N GLU A 660 -24.85 38.22 11.64
CA GLU A 660 -26.13 37.89 11.03
C GLU A 660 -26.46 36.38 11.10
N ALA A 661 -27.75 36.07 11.01
CA ALA A 661 -28.25 34.72 11.18
C ALA A 661 -27.96 33.83 9.96
N HIS A 662 -27.08 32.82 10.11
CA HIS A 662 -26.69 31.90 9.03
C HIS A 662 -27.14 30.45 9.25
N PRO A 663 -27.31 29.64 8.18
CA PRO A 663 -27.78 28.25 8.28
C PRO A 663 -26.80 27.28 8.99
N ARG A 664 -25.52 27.66 9.08
CA ARG A 664 -24.47 26.87 9.74
C ARG A 664 -23.83 27.68 10.85
N LYS A 665 -23.70 27.08 12.05
CA LYS A 665 -23.04 27.70 13.22
C LYS A 665 -21.63 28.23 12.90
N LYS A 666 -20.88 27.54 12.03
CA LYS A 666 -19.54 27.96 11.61
C LYS A 666 -19.57 29.27 10.81
N GLU A 667 -20.51 29.41 9.87
CA GLU A 667 -20.62 30.61 9.02
C GLU A 667 -21.15 31.81 9.83
N ALA A 668 -22.11 31.57 10.73
CA ALA A 668 -22.60 32.58 11.66
C ALA A 668 -21.49 33.15 12.57
N ALA A 669 -20.63 32.27 13.10
CA ALA A 669 -19.53 32.67 13.96
C ALA A 669 -18.40 33.38 13.20
N GLU A 670 -18.15 33.03 11.92
CA GLU A 670 -17.20 33.78 11.08
C GLU A 670 -17.73 35.18 10.77
N HIS A 671 -19.02 35.31 10.46
CA HIS A 671 -19.64 36.63 10.23
C HIS A 671 -19.61 37.51 11.48
N ALA A 672 -19.84 36.93 12.66
CA ALA A 672 -19.72 37.65 13.93
C ALA A 672 -18.26 38.11 14.20
N ALA A 673 -17.27 37.28 13.83
CA ALA A 673 -15.86 37.66 13.92
C ALA A 673 -15.48 38.79 12.93
N GLU A 674 -16.03 38.78 11.71
CA GLU A 674 -15.85 39.87 10.75
C GLU A 674 -16.39 41.20 11.28
N GLY A 675 -17.58 41.18 11.90
CA GLY A 675 -18.15 42.34 12.57
C GLY A 675 -17.27 42.87 13.71
N ALA A 676 -16.73 41.98 14.54
CA ALA A 676 -15.80 42.36 15.62
C ALA A 676 -14.51 42.99 15.09
N ILE A 677 -13.91 42.42 14.03
CA ILE A 677 -12.71 42.98 13.39
C ILE A 677 -13.01 44.34 12.77
N TRP A 678 -14.16 44.49 12.11
CA TRP A 678 -14.58 45.77 11.54
C TRP A 678 -14.71 46.84 12.62
N TYR A 679 -15.34 46.50 13.76
CA TYR A 679 -15.47 47.42 14.88
C TYR A 679 -14.10 47.82 15.47
N LEU A 680 -13.21 46.84 15.70
CA LEU A 680 -11.85 47.10 16.18
C LEU A 680 -11.05 48.01 15.24
N LYS A 681 -11.25 47.88 13.92
CA LYS A 681 -10.66 48.80 12.94
C LYS A 681 -11.25 50.21 13.03
N SER A 682 -12.56 50.34 13.12
CA SER A 682 -13.26 51.63 13.18
C SER A 682 -12.98 52.39 14.47
N ALA A 683 -12.79 51.68 15.59
CA ALA A 683 -12.45 52.24 16.89
C ALA A 683 -10.96 52.56 17.06
N GLY A 684 -10.12 52.30 16.04
CA GLY A 684 -8.69 52.66 16.06
C GLY A 684 -7.78 51.62 16.73
N TYR A 685 -8.32 50.51 17.23
CA TYR A 685 -7.55 49.43 17.84
C TYR A 685 -6.74 48.57 16.85
N LEU A 686 -6.96 48.75 15.54
CA LEU A 686 -6.25 48.05 14.48
C LEU A 686 -5.73 49.04 13.42
N HIS A 687 -4.42 49.30 13.42
CA HIS A 687 -3.78 50.02 12.32
C HIS A 687 -3.46 49.08 11.16
N GLU A 688 -3.82 49.47 9.93
CA GLU A 688 -3.41 48.72 8.74
C GLU A 688 -1.90 48.87 8.51
N LEU A 689 -1.15 47.79 8.68
CA LEU A 689 0.15 47.62 8.04
C LEU A 689 -0.09 47.61 6.52
N LYS A 690 0.26 48.71 5.84
CA LYS A 690 0.34 48.77 4.38
C LYS A 690 1.51 47.97 3.85
#